data_AF-A0A8C7ER48-F1
#
_entry.id   AF-A0A8C7ER48-F1
#
_cell.length_a   1.000
_cell.length_b   1.000
_cell.length_c   1.000
_cell.angle_alpha   90.00
_cell.angle_beta   90.00
_cell.angle_gamma   90.00
#
_symmetry.space_group_name_H-M   'P 1'
#
loop_
_entity.id
_entity.type
_entity.pdbx_description
1 polymer ?
#
loop_
_entity_poly.entity_id
_entity_poly.type
_entity_poly.pdbx_seq_one_letter_code
_entity_poly.pdbx_strand_id
1 'polypeptide(L)'
;VEISEVQLVYNSSHFKSLATGGNVSQALALVGEKACYQSISSYGGQIFYLGTKSVYVMMLRSWRERVDHLLKQDCLTEALALAWSFHEGKAKAVVGLSGDASKRKAVVADRMVEILFHYADRALKKCPDQGKIQVMEQHFQDMVPVIVDYCLLLERKDLLFSQMYDKLSENSVAKGVFLECLEPYILSDKLVGMTPQVMKDLIVHFQDKKLMENVEALIVHMDITSLDIQQVVLMCWENRLYDAMIYVYNRGMNEFISPMEKLFRVIAPPLNAGRTQPTTKSPTLFSFFSPSCCLAGRAYPLGDIPEDLVPLVKNQVFEFLIRLHSAEASPEEEIYPYVRTLLHFDTREFLNVLALTFEDFKNDKQAVEYQQRIVDILLKVMVENSDFTPSQVGCLFTFLARQLAKPDNTLFVNRTLFDQVLEFLCSPDDDSRHSERQQVLLELLQAGGIVQFEESRLIRMAEKAEFYQICEFMYEREHQYDKIIDCYLRDPLREEEVFNYIHNILSIPGHSAEEKQSVWQKAMDHIEVLIQLKLLKLLHLYGYDPNQVYGAIPPSHPVEFYKQSSNTSFSPMYFSLLCSRVAILIFVYACCVTRIQELTLEQELFRKQAYRYLNGETNACVMNMWSQCILRRGPRISPAISFLRFIMYAASQKPTELAVFLKSILFNGSLII
;
A
#
# COMPACT_ATOMS: atom_id res chain seq x y z
N VAL A 1 -55.48 -56.40 -27.23
CA VAL A 1 -56.53 -55.45 -27.65
C VAL A 1 -56.04 -54.79 -28.91
N GLU A 2 -56.72 -55.00 -30.03
CA GLU A 2 -56.43 -54.27 -31.27
C GLU A 2 -56.77 -52.78 -31.07
N ILE A 3 -55.78 -51.91 -31.26
CA ILE A 3 -55.92 -50.45 -31.06
C ILE A 3 -56.45 -49.77 -32.35
N SER A 4 -56.58 -50.53 -33.44
CA SER A 4 -57.03 -50.08 -34.76
C SER A 4 -58.47 -49.54 -34.76
N GLU A 5 -59.31 -49.95 -33.81
CA GLU A 5 -60.71 -49.52 -33.71
C GLU A 5 -60.92 -48.29 -32.81
N VAL A 6 -59.86 -47.80 -32.14
CA VAL A 6 -59.98 -46.66 -31.23
C VAL A 6 -59.99 -45.36 -32.03
N GLN A 7 -61.10 -44.61 -31.96
CA GLN A 7 -61.29 -43.34 -32.67
C GLN A 7 -61.62 -42.19 -31.72
N LEU A 8 -61.28 -40.97 -32.13
CA LEU A 8 -61.69 -39.76 -31.42
C LEU A 8 -63.20 -39.57 -31.55
N VAL A 9 -63.89 -39.53 -30.42
CA VAL A 9 -65.29 -39.14 -30.35
C VAL A 9 -65.36 -37.63 -30.13
N TYR A 10 -65.67 -36.93 -31.22
CA TYR A 10 -66.03 -35.53 -31.17
C TYR A 10 -67.49 -35.41 -30.72
N ASN A 11 -67.82 -34.36 -29.98
CA ASN A 11 -69.20 -33.95 -29.69
C ASN A 11 -69.91 -34.70 -28.53
N SER A 12 -69.56 -34.37 -27.27
CA SER A 12 -70.25 -34.90 -26.08
C SER A 12 -71.66 -34.32 -25.87
N SER A 13 -72.49 -35.04 -25.12
CA SER A 13 -73.81 -34.62 -24.67
C SER A 13 -73.82 -33.28 -23.92
N HIS A 14 -72.70 -32.91 -23.29
CA HIS A 14 -72.53 -31.66 -22.55
C HIS A 14 -72.42 -30.44 -23.47
N PHE A 15 -71.66 -30.52 -24.56
CA PHE A 15 -71.55 -29.41 -25.52
C PHE A 15 -72.81 -29.24 -26.38
N LYS A 16 -73.61 -30.30 -26.52
CA LYS A 16 -74.93 -30.26 -27.15
C LYS A 16 -76.04 -29.79 -26.20
N SER A 17 -75.74 -29.56 -24.91
CA SER A 17 -76.70 -29.28 -23.84
C SER A 17 -78.02 -30.02 -24.00
N LEU A 18 -77.94 -31.35 -24.15
CA LEU A 18 -79.12 -32.22 -24.31
C LEU A 18 -80.10 -32.07 -23.14
N ALA A 19 -79.60 -31.67 -21.96
CA ALA A 19 -80.39 -31.39 -20.77
C ALA A 19 -81.23 -30.09 -20.85
N THR A 20 -80.86 -29.12 -21.69
CA THR A 20 -81.63 -27.87 -21.90
C THR A 20 -82.31 -27.81 -23.27
N GLY A 21 -82.42 -28.95 -23.97
CA GLY A 21 -83.05 -29.03 -25.28
C GLY A 21 -82.22 -28.43 -26.42
N GLY A 22 -80.89 -28.36 -26.28
CA GLY A 22 -80.01 -27.89 -27.36
C GLY A 22 -79.73 -26.38 -27.38
N ASN A 23 -80.20 -25.62 -26.39
CA ASN A 23 -79.93 -24.18 -26.29
C ASN A 23 -78.51 -23.93 -25.76
N VAL A 24 -77.54 -23.84 -26.66
CA VAL A 24 -76.15 -23.45 -26.39
C VAL A 24 -75.75 -22.22 -27.18
N SER A 25 -74.80 -21.44 -26.67
CA SER A 25 -74.26 -20.29 -27.41
C SER A 25 -73.51 -20.77 -28.67
N GLN A 26 -73.45 -19.92 -29.69
CA GLN A 26 -72.71 -20.22 -30.93
C GLN A 26 -71.23 -20.56 -30.67
N ALA A 27 -70.62 -19.92 -29.66
CA ALA A 27 -69.26 -20.23 -29.25
C ALA A 27 -69.13 -21.65 -28.69
N LEU A 28 -70.08 -22.09 -27.86
CA LEU A 28 -70.06 -23.42 -27.25
C LEU A 28 -70.35 -24.53 -28.28
N ALA A 29 -71.22 -24.26 -29.25
CA ALA A 29 -71.49 -25.16 -30.38
C ALA A 29 -70.24 -25.39 -31.24
N LEU A 30 -69.51 -24.33 -31.59
CA LEU A 30 -68.25 -24.42 -32.34
C LEU A 30 -67.17 -25.20 -31.56
N VAL A 31 -67.10 -25.01 -30.24
CA VAL A 31 -66.19 -25.78 -29.38
C VAL A 31 -66.57 -27.26 -29.37
N GLY A 32 -67.87 -27.60 -29.36
CA GLY A 32 -68.34 -28.99 -29.42
C GLY A 32 -67.94 -29.77 -30.67
N GLU A 33 -67.79 -29.09 -31.81
CA GLU A 33 -67.30 -29.70 -33.06
C GLU A 33 -65.81 -30.06 -33.01
N LYS A 34 -65.02 -29.36 -32.20
CA LYS A 34 -63.56 -29.54 -32.12
C LYS A 34 -63.09 -30.21 -30.83
N ALA A 35 -63.93 -30.25 -29.80
CA ALA A 35 -63.59 -30.84 -28.51
C ALA A 35 -63.75 -32.37 -28.52
N CYS A 36 -62.69 -33.06 -28.07
CA CYS A 36 -62.68 -34.50 -27.81
C CYS A 36 -62.58 -34.76 -26.31
N TYR A 37 -63.27 -35.79 -25.82
CA TYR A 37 -63.12 -36.25 -24.44
C TYR A 37 -62.19 -37.45 -24.38
N GLN A 38 -61.47 -37.58 -23.27
CA GLN A 38 -60.58 -38.72 -22.97
C GLN A 38 -59.53 -38.98 -24.07
N SER A 39 -59.17 -37.95 -24.85
CA SER A 39 -58.12 -38.02 -25.88
C SER A 39 -56.71 -38.08 -25.30
N ILE A 40 -56.59 -37.87 -23.99
CA ILE A 40 -55.35 -37.97 -23.22
C ILE A 40 -55.62 -38.88 -22.03
N SER A 41 -54.83 -39.93 -21.89
CA SER A 41 -54.86 -40.83 -20.73
C SER A 41 -53.45 -41.12 -20.25
N SER A 42 -53.26 -41.33 -18.95
CA SER A 42 -51.97 -41.72 -18.37
C SER A 42 -52.06 -43.11 -17.74
N TYR A 43 -51.11 -43.98 -18.08
CA TYR A 43 -51.00 -45.31 -17.51
C TYR A 43 -49.54 -45.74 -17.39
N GLY A 44 -49.13 -46.22 -16.21
CA GLY A 44 -47.77 -46.72 -15.98
C GLY A 44 -46.64 -45.70 -16.26
N GLY A 45 -46.89 -44.40 -16.05
CA GLY A 45 -45.91 -43.33 -16.35
C GLY A 45 -45.80 -42.95 -17.83
N GLN A 46 -46.63 -43.53 -18.69
CA GLN A 46 -46.77 -43.16 -20.09
C GLN A 46 -48.03 -42.30 -20.29
N ILE A 47 -47.98 -41.36 -21.23
CA ILE A 47 -49.13 -40.56 -21.67
C ILE A 47 -49.52 -41.02 -23.06
N PHE A 48 -50.77 -41.43 -23.20
CA PHE A 48 -51.39 -41.82 -24.46
C PHE A 48 -52.18 -40.65 -25.01
N TYR A 49 -51.80 -40.19 -26.20
CA TYR A 49 -52.55 -39.23 -26.99
C TYR A 49 -53.27 -39.98 -28.11
N LEU A 50 -54.59 -39.90 -28.10
CA LEU A 50 -55.40 -40.40 -29.19
C LEU A 50 -55.44 -39.34 -30.30
N GLY A 51 -54.80 -39.62 -31.43
CA GLY A 51 -54.89 -38.81 -32.64
C GLY A 51 -56.01 -39.28 -33.56
N THR A 52 -56.30 -38.51 -34.61
CA THR A 52 -57.31 -38.87 -35.62
C THR A 52 -56.97 -40.11 -36.44
N LYS A 53 -55.68 -40.44 -36.55
CA LYS A 53 -55.18 -41.58 -37.35
C LYS A 53 -54.40 -42.62 -36.54
N SER A 54 -53.94 -42.28 -35.34
CA SER A 54 -53.02 -43.12 -34.57
C SER A 54 -53.01 -42.73 -33.10
N VAL A 55 -52.70 -43.70 -32.25
CA VAL A 55 -52.37 -43.46 -30.84
C VAL A 55 -50.88 -43.16 -30.73
N TYR A 56 -50.54 -42.04 -30.11
CA TYR A 56 -49.17 -41.68 -29.78
C TYR A 56 -48.90 -41.96 -28.31
N VAL A 57 -47.81 -42.64 -28.02
CA VAL A 57 -47.35 -42.89 -26.65
C VAL A 57 -46.17 -41.98 -26.37
N MET A 58 -46.28 -41.13 -25.36
CA MET A 58 -45.21 -40.29 -24.87
C MET A 58 -44.74 -40.81 -23.51
N MET A 59 -43.44 -41.03 -23.38
CA MET A 59 -42.81 -41.41 -22.12
C MET A 59 -41.67 -40.44 -21.81
N LEU A 60 -41.51 -40.09 -20.54
CA LEU A 60 -40.31 -39.41 -20.07
C LEU A 60 -39.11 -40.35 -20.19
N ARG A 61 -38.10 -39.93 -20.96
CA ARG A 61 -36.85 -40.67 -21.09
C ARG A 61 -36.15 -40.79 -19.74
N SER A 62 -35.51 -41.93 -19.52
CA SER A 62 -34.66 -42.13 -18.34
C SER A 62 -33.50 -41.13 -18.33
N TRP A 63 -32.92 -40.86 -17.16
CA TRP A 63 -31.76 -39.97 -17.06
C TRP A 63 -30.59 -40.46 -17.94
N ARG A 64 -30.38 -41.79 -18.02
CA ARG A 64 -29.37 -42.40 -18.90
C ARG A 64 -29.66 -42.14 -20.37
N GLU A 65 -30.88 -42.40 -20.83
CA GLU A 65 -31.27 -42.14 -22.22
C GLU A 65 -31.14 -40.66 -22.61
N ARG A 66 -31.37 -39.74 -21.67
CA ARG A 66 -31.20 -38.30 -21.90
C ARG A 66 -29.74 -37.95 -22.13
N VAL A 67 -28.85 -38.47 -21.29
CA VAL A 67 -27.40 -38.28 -21.45
C VAL A 67 -26.91 -38.97 -22.72
N ASP A 68 -27.31 -40.22 -22.97
CA ASP A 68 -26.93 -41.00 -24.15
C ASP A 68 -27.40 -40.36 -25.46
N HIS A 69 -28.55 -39.68 -25.44
CA HIS A 69 -29.03 -38.95 -26.60
C HIS A 69 -28.11 -37.77 -26.95
N LEU A 70 -27.60 -37.05 -25.95
CA LEU A 70 -26.62 -35.97 -26.16
C LEU A 70 -25.29 -36.52 -26.63
N LEU A 71 -24.83 -37.66 -26.08
CA LEU A 71 -23.62 -38.34 -26.56
C LEU A 71 -23.74 -38.74 -28.04
N LYS A 72 -24.91 -39.22 -28.48
CA LYS A 72 -25.19 -39.53 -29.89
C LYS A 72 -25.18 -38.31 -30.81
N GLN A 73 -25.51 -37.14 -30.27
CA GLN A 73 -25.51 -35.86 -31.01
C GLN A 73 -24.13 -35.17 -31.03
N ASP A 74 -23.10 -35.79 -30.44
CA ASP A 74 -21.78 -35.17 -30.27
C ASP A 74 -21.73 -33.96 -29.32
N CYS A 75 -22.78 -33.78 -28.50
CA CYS A 75 -22.87 -32.73 -27.49
C CYS A 75 -22.30 -33.21 -26.15
N LEU A 76 -20.97 -33.36 -26.10
CA LEU A 76 -20.26 -34.00 -24.97
C LEU A 76 -20.22 -33.12 -23.72
N THR A 77 -20.00 -31.81 -23.88
CA THR A 77 -19.99 -30.86 -22.75
C THR A 77 -21.38 -30.71 -22.15
N GLU A 78 -22.43 -30.69 -22.98
CA GLU A 78 -23.82 -30.65 -22.51
C GLU A 78 -24.23 -31.97 -21.84
N ALA A 79 -23.74 -33.11 -22.35
CA ALA A 79 -23.96 -34.41 -21.72
C ALA A 79 -23.34 -34.47 -20.32
N LEU A 80 -22.11 -33.98 -20.15
CA LEU A 80 -21.42 -33.89 -18.85
C LEU A 80 -22.12 -32.90 -17.91
N ALA A 81 -22.52 -31.73 -18.40
CA ALA A 81 -23.25 -30.75 -17.59
C ALA A 81 -24.62 -31.28 -17.13
N LEU A 82 -25.34 -31.99 -17.99
CA LEU A 82 -26.59 -32.65 -17.63
C LEU A 82 -26.36 -33.77 -16.61
N ALA A 83 -25.32 -34.60 -16.80
CA ALA A 83 -24.94 -35.63 -15.85
C ALA A 83 -24.58 -35.03 -14.48
N TRP A 84 -23.81 -33.94 -14.45
CA TRP A 84 -23.50 -33.21 -13.22
C TRP A 84 -24.76 -32.67 -12.53
N SER A 85 -25.74 -32.16 -13.29
CA SER A 85 -27.03 -31.73 -12.73
C SER A 85 -27.80 -32.87 -12.05
N PHE A 86 -27.69 -34.10 -12.56
CA PHE A 86 -28.23 -35.30 -11.89
C PHE A 86 -27.41 -35.66 -10.65
N HIS A 87 -26.08 -35.51 -10.68
CA HIS A 87 -25.19 -35.74 -9.54
C HIS A 87 -25.49 -34.78 -8.37
N GLU A 88 -25.70 -33.49 -8.65
CA GLU A 88 -26.08 -32.49 -7.64
C GLU A 88 -27.54 -32.60 -7.18
N GLY A 89 -28.37 -33.39 -7.87
CA GLY A 89 -29.80 -33.54 -7.56
C GLY A 89 -30.66 -32.34 -7.96
N LYS A 90 -30.13 -31.41 -8.78
CA LYS A 90 -30.85 -30.23 -9.29
C LYS A 90 -31.70 -30.54 -10.53
N ALA A 91 -31.40 -31.65 -11.21
CA ALA A 91 -32.08 -32.02 -12.44
C ALA A 91 -33.57 -32.32 -12.22
N LYS A 92 -34.42 -31.80 -13.11
CA LYS A 92 -35.87 -32.05 -13.11
C LYS A 92 -36.22 -33.32 -13.89
N ALA A 93 -37.37 -33.91 -13.53
CA ALA A 93 -37.93 -35.10 -14.18
C ALA A 93 -36.94 -36.28 -14.22
N VAL A 94 -36.45 -36.69 -13.05
CA VAL A 94 -35.51 -37.81 -12.89
C VAL A 94 -36.28 -39.13 -12.94
N VAL A 95 -36.09 -39.90 -14.02
CA VAL A 95 -36.68 -41.23 -14.20
C VAL A 95 -35.55 -42.26 -14.28
N GLY A 96 -35.64 -43.36 -13.51
CA GLY A 96 -34.65 -44.45 -13.53
C GLY A 96 -33.42 -44.26 -12.63
N LEU A 97 -33.40 -43.25 -11.76
CA LEU A 97 -32.35 -43.05 -10.74
C LEU A 97 -32.95 -43.30 -9.36
N SER A 98 -32.82 -44.52 -8.84
CA SER A 98 -33.38 -44.96 -7.57
C SER A 98 -32.32 -45.13 -6.48
N GLY A 99 -32.74 -45.08 -5.23
CA GLY A 99 -31.88 -45.24 -4.06
C GLY A 99 -31.53 -43.93 -3.35
N ASP A 100 -30.71 -44.05 -2.30
CA ASP A 100 -30.28 -42.94 -1.45
C ASP A 100 -29.46 -41.91 -2.23
N ALA A 101 -29.37 -40.68 -1.73
CA ALA A 101 -28.62 -39.61 -2.38
C ALA A 101 -27.18 -40.01 -2.72
N SER A 102 -26.47 -40.69 -1.82
CA SER A 102 -25.10 -41.15 -2.04
C SER A 102 -24.99 -42.22 -3.13
N LYS A 103 -25.93 -43.18 -3.18
CA LYS A 103 -25.96 -44.22 -4.23
C LYS A 103 -26.27 -43.61 -5.60
N ARG A 104 -27.21 -42.66 -5.65
CA ARG A 104 -27.54 -41.94 -6.88
C ARG A 104 -26.34 -41.14 -7.40
N LYS A 105 -25.63 -40.45 -6.51
CA LYS A 105 -24.38 -39.75 -6.84
C LYS A 105 -23.33 -40.72 -7.40
N ALA A 106 -23.07 -41.83 -6.73
CA ALA A 106 -22.11 -42.83 -7.19
C ALA A 106 -22.44 -43.36 -8.60
N VAL A 107 -23.70 -43.75 -8.84
CA VAL A 107 -24.12 -44.28 -10.16
C VAL A 107 -23.99 -43.24 -11.28
N VAL A 108 -24.25 -41.96 -10.98
CA VAL A 108 -24.07 -40.88 -11.96
C VAL A 108 -22.57 -40.59 -12.16
N ALA A 109 -21.78 -40.60 -11.09
CA ALA A 109 -20.33 -40.42 -11.15
C ALA A 109 -19.65 -41.50 -12.01
N ASP A 110 -20.02 -42.77 -11.83
CA ASP A 110 -19.51 -43.88 -12.66
C ASP A 110 -19.82 -43.66 -14.14
N ARG A 111 -21.05 -43.22 -14.45
CA ARG A 111 -21.43 -42.89 -15.83
C ARG A 111 -20.67 -41.68 -16.37
N MET A 112 -20.41 -40.66 -15.54
CA MET A 112 -19.60 -39.51 -15.94
C MET A 112 -18.16 -39.92 -16.26
N VAL A 113 -17.56 -40.82 -15.48
CA VAL A 113 -16.24 -41.39 -15.77
C VAL A 113 -16.21 -42.08 -17.13
N GLU A 114 -17.21 -42.90 -17.46
CA GLU A 114 -17.32 -43.53 -18.78
C GLU A 114 -17.42 -42.50 -19.92
N ILE A 115 -18.14 -41.39 -19.71
CA ILE A 115 -18.25 -40.31 -20.69
C ILE A 115 -16.91 -39.59 -20.85
N LEU A 116 -16.17 -39.36 -19.77
CA LEU A 116 -14.84 -38.75 -19.82
C LEU A 116 -13.84 -39.61 -20.59
N PHE A 117 -13.87 -40.94 -20.39
CA PHE A 117 -13.07 -41.86 -21.21
C PHE A 117 -13.43 -41.79 -22.68
N HIS A 118 -14.73 -41.81 -23.00
CA HIS A 118 -15.19 -41.66 -24.38
C HIS A 118 -14.77 -40.30 -24.98
N TYR A 119 -14.76 -39.24 -24.17
CA TYR A 119 -14.32 -37.91 -24.57
C TYR A 119 -12.81 -37.89 -24.87
N ALA A 120 -11.98 -38.46 -24.00
CA ALA A 120 -10.54 -38.58 -24.20
C ALA A 120 -10.18 -39.46 -25.42
N ASP A 121 -10.83 -40.61 -25.59
CA ASP A 121 -10.60 -41.48 -26.76
C ASP A 121 -10.97 -40.78 -28.06
N ARG A 122 -12.05 -39.99 -28.04
CA ARG A 122 -12.48 -39.19 -29.18
C ARG A 122 -11.51 -38.06 -29.48
N ALA A 123 -11.04 -37.36 -28.44
CA ALA A 123 -10.05 -36.30 -28.54
C ALA A 123 -8.81 -36.79 -29.30
N LEU A 124 -8.31 -37.97 -28.93
CA LEU A 124 -7.17 -38.62 -29.56
C LEU A 124 -7.49 -39.10 -30.99
N LYS A 125 -8.66 -39.69 -31.25
CA LYS A 125 -9.04 -40.18 -32.60
C LYS A 125 -9.32 -39.08 -33.62
N LYS A 126 -9.81 -37.91 -33.18
CA LYS A 126 -10.08 -36.75 -34.05
C LYS A 126 -8.86 -35.83 -34.21
N CYS A 127 -7.67 -36.25 -33.80
CA CYS A 127 -6.46 -35.47 -34.01
C CYS A 127 -6.30 -35.14 -35.50
N PRO A 128 -6.10 -33.86 -35.87
CA PRO A 128 -5.88 -33.50 -37.26
C PRO A 128 -4.49 -33.97 -37.72
N ASP A 129 -4.44 -35.03 -38.53
CA ASP A 129 -3.20 -35.61 -39.08
C ASP A 129 -2.41 -34.67 -40.03
N GLN A 130 -3.01 -33.54 -40.44
CA GLN A 130 -2.46 -32.62 -41.46
C GLN A 130 -2.48 -31.14 -41.06
N GLY A 131 -2.24 -30.83 -39.78
CA GLY A 131 -2.16 -29.46 -39.26
C GLY A 131 -0.76 -29.05 -38.78
N LYS A 132 -0.47 -27.74 -38.79
CA LYS A 132 0.63 -27.16 -37.99
C LYS A 132 0.38 -27.53 -36.51
N ILE A 133 1.44 -27.78 -35.75
CA ILE A 133 1.41 -28.12 -34.31
C ILE A 133 0.42 -27.25 -33.51
N GLN A 134 0.32 -25.97 -33.85
CA GLN A 134 -0.61 -24.99 -33.26
C GLN A 134 -2.10 -25.37 -33.33
N VAL A 135 -2.55 -26.03 -34.40
CA VAL A 135 -3.96 -26.44 -34.54
C VAL A 135 -4.28 -27.62 -33.62
N MET A 136 -3.31 -28.51 -33.41
CA MET A 136 -3.43 -29.61 -32.46
C MET A 136 -3.43 -29.10 -31.02
N GLU A 137 -2.58 -28.11 -30.71
CA GLU A 137 -2.55 -27.46 -29.40
C GLU A 137 -3.91 -26.83 -29.06
N GLN A 138 -4.50 -26.07 -29.98
CA GLN A 138 -5.83 -25.46 -29.77
C GLN A 138 -6.92 -26.51 -29.52
N HIS A 139 -6.94 -27.60 -30.29
CA HIS A 139 -7.88 -28.69 -30.10
C HIS A 139 -7.78 -29.29 -28.69
N PHE A 140 -6.56 -29.55 -28.20
CA PHE A 140 -6.38 -30.06 -26.84
C PHE A 140 -6.65 -29.01 -25.75
N GLN A 141 -6.39 -27.72 -26.01
CA GLN A 141 -6.68 -26.64 -25.05
C GLN A 141 -8.18 -26.49 -24.77
N ASP A 142 -9.05 -26.78 -25.74
CA ASP A 142 -10.50 -26.75 -25.51
C ASP A 142 -11.01 -27.97 -24.73
N MET A 143 -10.33 -29.12 -24.84
CA MET A 143 -10.83 -30.39 -24.31
C MET A 143 -10.23 -30.78 -22.96
N VAL A 144 -8.93 -30.59 -22.79
CA VAL A 144 -8.20 -31.05 -21.59
C VAL A 144 -8.72 -30.37 -20.31
N PRO A 145 -8.99 -29.05 -20.28
CA PRO A 145 -9.57 -28.40 -19.10
C PRO A 145 -10.90 -29.02 -18.67
N VAL A 146 -11.75 -29.40 -19.63
CA VAL A 146 -13.03 -30.07 -19.32
C VAL A 146 -12.79 -31.40 -18.61
N ILE A 147 -11.81 -32.19 -19.07
CA ILE A 147 -11.46 -33.47 -18.42
C ILE A 147 -10.93 -33.23 -17.01
N VAL A 148 -10.02 -32.26 -16.83
CA VAL A 148 -9.44 -31.91 -15.53
C VAL A 148 -10.53 -31.41 -14.58
N ASP A 149 -11.37 -30.46 -15.02
CA ASP A 149 -12.46 -29.88 -14.23
C ASP A 149 -13.41 -30.95 -13.69
N TYR A 150 -13.93 -31.83 -14.54
CA TYR A 150 -14.86 -32.87 -14.09
C TYR A 150 -14.18 -33.94 -13.24
N CYS A 151 -12.90 -34.27 -13.48
CA CYS A 151 -12.16 -35.17 -12.59
C CYS A 151 -11.97 -34.57 -11.19
N LEU A 152 -11.69 -33.26 -11.10
CA LEU A 152 -11.57 -32.54 -9.84
C LEU A 152 -12.92 -32.39 -9.14
N LEU A 153 -14.00 -32.09 -9.88
CA LEU A 153 -15.37 -32.02 -9.34
C LEU A 153 -15.88 -33.35 -8.78
N LEU A 154 -15.46 -34.47 -9.38
CA LEU A 154 -15.77 -35.82 -8.89
C LEU A 154 -14.83 -36.26 -7.76
N GLU A 155 -13.83 -35.45 -7.39
CA GLU A 155 -12.79 -35.77 -6.40
C GLU A 155 -11.98 -37.04 -6.75
N ARG A 156 -11.91 -37.40 -8.04
CA ARG A 156 -11.23 -38.61 -8.55
C ARG A 156 -9.85 -38.29 -9.11
N LYS A 157 -8.95 -37.82 -8.25
CA LYS A 157 -7.54 -37.54 -8.59
C LYS A 157 -6.79 -38.81 -9.03
N ASP A 158 -7.17 -39.96 -8.47
CA ASP A 158 -6.67 -41.28 -8.85
C ASP A 158 -6.86 -41.56 -10.34
N LEU A 159 -8.05 -41.23 -10.88
CA LEU A 159 -8.38 -41.44 -12.29
C LEU A 159 -7.62 -40.46 -13.19
N LEU A 160 -7.49 -39.21 -12.75
CA LEU A 160 -6.82 -38.15 -13.50
C LEU A 160 -5.33 -38.49 -13.73
N PHE A 161 -4.63 -38.92 -12.68
CA PHE A 161 -3.18 -39.15 -12.74
C PHE A 161 -2.76 -40.59 -13.07
N SER A 162 -3.71 -41.50 -13.22
CA SER A 162 -3.45 -42.84 -13.77
C SER A 162 -3.97 -42.92 -15.21
N GLN A 163 -5.22 -43.32 -15.38
CA GLN A 163 -5.78 -43.73 -16.67
C GLN A 163 -5.94 -42.57 -17.66
N MET A 164 -6.31 -41.37 -17.19
CA MET A 164 -6.43 -40.20 -18.07
C MET A 164 -5.05 -39.70 -18.51
N TYR A 165 -4.12 -39.58 -17.56
CA TYR A 165 -2.75 -39.17 -17.85
C TYR A 165 -2.06 -40.13 -18.81
N ASP A 166 -2.13 -41.44 -18.56
CA ASP A 166 -1.52 -42.47 -19.41
C ASP A 166 -2.03 -42.34 -20.86
N LYS A 167 -3.34 -42.16 -21.04
CA LYS A 167 -3.96 -41.95 -22.37
C LYS A 167 -3.49 -40.67 -23.05
N LEU A 168 -3.47 -39.54 -22.33
CA LEU A 168 -3.03 -38.27 -22.90
C LEU A 168 -1.52 -38.26 -23.17
N SER A 169 -0.74 -39.04 -22.41
CA SER A 169 0.71 -39.16 -22.57
C SER A 169 1.13 -39.86 -23.87
N GLU A 170 0.21 -40.59 -24.53
CA GLU A 170 0.44 -41.19 -25.84
C GLU A 170 0.77 -40.15 -26.93
N ASN A 171 0.29 -38.91 -26.77
CA ASN A 171 0.55 -37.81 -27.69
C ASN A 171 1.35 -36.70 -26.98
N SER A 172 2.53 -36.36 -27.50
CA SER A 172 3.42 -35.36 -26.88
C SER A 172 2.80 -33.97 -26.77
N VAL A 173 1.96 -33.56 -27.73
CA VAL A 173 1.26 -32.27 -27.71
C VAL A 173 0.17 -32.28 -26.63
N ALA A 174 -0.62 -33.36 -26.55
CA ALA A 174 -1.65 -33.52 -25.54
C ALA A 174 -1.05 -33.56 -24.12
N LYS A 175 0.09 -34.26 -23.95
CA LYS A 175 0.87 -34.27 -22.71
C LYS A 175 1.29 -32.86 -22.29
N GLY A 176 1.86 -32.07 -23.20
CA GLY A 176 2.27 -30.69 -22.90
C GLY A 176 1.10 -29.80 -22.48
N VAL A 177 0.01 -29.83 -23.25
CA VAL A 177 -1.22 -29.06 -22.94
C VAL A 177 -1.84 -29.50 -21.61
N PHE A 178 -1.81 -30.79 -21.29
CA PHE A 178 -2.26 -31.29 -20.00
C PHE A 178 -1.45 -30.75 -18.84
N LEU A 179 -0.12 -30.80 -18.93
CA LEU A 179 0.77 -30.29 -17.88
C LEU A 179 0.58 -28.78 -17.66
N GLU A 180 0.44 -28.00 -18.74
CA GLU A 180 0.16 -26.56 -18.66
C GLU A 180 -1.22 -26.26 -18.07
N CYS A 181 -2.21 -27.10 -18.37
CA CYS A 181 -3.56 -26.95 -17.84
C CYS A 181 -3.60 -27.11 -16.31
N LEU A 182 -2.68 -27.90 -15.70
CA LEU A 182 -2.66 -28.11 -14.26
C LEU A 182 -2.21 -26.87 -13.46
N GLU A 183 -1.38 -26.00 -14.05
CA GLU A 183 -0.80 -24.83 -13.38
C GLU A 183 -1.83 -23.97 -12.63
N PRO A 184 -2.92 -23.46 -13.26
CA PRO A 184 -3.91 -22.63 -12.55
C PRO A 184 -4.63 -23.37 -11.41
N TYR A 185 -4.76 -24.70 -11.48
CA TYR A 185 -5.40 -25.48 -10.41
C TYR A 185 -4.46 -25.70 -9.22
N ILE A 186 -3.16 -25.76 -9.46
CA ILE A 186 -2.12 -25.85 -8.42
C ILE A 186 -2.02 -24.51 -7.71
N LEU A 187 -1.89 -23.41 -8.45
CA LEU A 187 -1.78 -22.05 -7.90
C LEU A 187 -3.04 -21.57 -7.16
N SER A 188 -4.20 -22.21 -7.39
CA SER A 188 -5.45 -21.93 -6.67
C SER A 188 -5.73 -22.91 -5.52
N ASP A 189 -4.75 -23.72 -5.11
CA ASP A 189 -4.83 -24.73 -4.06
C ASP A 189 -5.92 -25.80 -4.26
N LYS A 190 -6.49 -25.91 -5.47
CA LYS A 190 -7.45 -26.97 -5.80
C LYS A 190 -6.75 -28.32 -6.00
N LEU A 191 -5.48 -28.27 -6.42
CA LEU A 191 -4.66 -29.43 -6.73
C LEU A 191 -3.35 -29.41 -5.94
N VAL A 192 -3.41 -29.86 -4.69
CA VAL A 192 -2.25 -29.89 -3.77
C VAL A 192 -1.42 -31.18 -3.91
N GLY A 193 -1.94 -32.25 -4.50
CA GLY A 193 -1.23 -33.55 -4.54
C GLY A 193 -1.45 -34.32 -5.84
N MET A 194 -0.38 -34.93 -6.34
CA MET A 194 -0.35 -35.78 -7.55
C MET A 194 0.69 -36.91 -7.42
N THR A 195 0.77 -37.78 -8.42
CA THR A 195 1.78 -38.85 -8.44
C THR A 195 3.17 -38.26 -8.70
N PRO A 196 4.25 -38.79 -8.07
CA PRO A 196 5.61 -38.29 -8.28
C PRO A 196 6.06 -38.31 -9.74
N GLN A 197 5.55 -39.26 -10.53
CA GLN A 197 5.83 -39.34 -11.96
C GLN A 197 5.26 -38.14 -12.73
N VAL A 198 4.00 -37.78 -12.50
CA VAL A 198 3.38 -36.64 -13.18
C VAL A 198 4.05 -35.34 -12.75
N MET A 199 4.41 -35.22 -11.47
CA MET A 199 5.14 -34.04 -10.96
C MET A 199 6.51 -33.90 -11.61
N LYS A 200 7.26 -34.99 -11.77
CA LYS A 200 8.54 -34.98 -12.47
C LYS A 200 8.38 -34.52 -13.91
N ASP A 201 7.40 -35.05 -14.62
CA ASP A 201 7.13 -34.68 -16.01
C ASP A 201 6.68 -33.22 -16.15
N LEU A 202 5.91 -32.70 -15.19
CA LEU A 202 5.55 -31.29 -15.08
C LEU A 202 6.81 -30.42 -14.95
N ILE A 203 7.69 -30.71 -13.98
CA ILE A 203 8.92 -29.94 -13.76
C ILE A 203 9.80 -29.93 -15.01
N VAL A 204 10.01 -31.09 -15.64
CA VAL A 204 10.82 -31.21 -16.86
C VAL A 204 10.22 -30.39 -18.01
N HIS A 205 8.89 -30.43 -18.18
CA HIS A 205 8.20 -29.67 -19.24
C HIS A 205 8.38 -28.16 -19.08
N PHE A 206 8.20 -27.63 -17.86
CA PHE A 206 8.40 -26.20 -17.60
C PHE A 206 9.89 -25.80 -17.66
N GLN A 207 10.80 -26.71 -17.29
CA GLN A 207 12.25 -26.51 -17.43
C GLN A 207 12.65 -26.40 -18.91
N ASP A 208 12.13 -27.26 -19.78
CA ASP A 208 12.39 -27.22 -21.22
C ASP A 208 11.87 -25.92 -21.86
N LYS A 209 10.76 -25.37 -21.34
CA LYS A 209 10.23 -24.06 -21.74
C LYS A 209 10.96 -22.86 -21.13
N LYS A 210 11.93 -23.07 -20.24
CA LYS A 210 12.66 -22.04 -19.48
C LYS A 210 11.79 -21.17 -18.57
N LEU A 211 10.64 -21.68 -18.13
CA LEU A 211 9.71 -20.98 -17.23
C LEU A 211 9.98 -21.36 -15.77
N MET A 212 11.19 -21.07 -15.28
CA MET A 212 11.64 -21.52 -13.96
C MET A 212 10.92 -20.82 -12.78
N GLU A 213 10.43 -19.60 -12.98
CA GLU A 213 9.64 -18.87 -11.96
C GLU A 213 8.30 -19.57 -11.70
N ASN A 214 7.67 -20.10 -12.74
CA ASN A 214 6.45 -20.89 -12.62
C ASN A 214 6.73 -22.19 -11.87
N VAL A 215 7.87 -22.86 -12.14
CA VAL A 215 8.29 -24.06 -11.39
C VAL A 215 8.42 -23.78 -9.90
N GLU A 216 9.02 -22.64 -9.55
CA GLU A 216 9.16 -22.21 -8.16
C GLU A 216 7.79 -21.99 -7.50
N ALA A 217 6.88 -21.26 -8.15
CA ALA A 217 5.52 -21.07 -7.65
C ALA A 217 4.77 -22.40 -7.49
N LEU A 218 4.87 -23.31 -8.47
CA LEU A 218 4.20 -24.60 -8.45
C LEU A 218 4.66 -25.47 -7.28
N ILE A 219 5.96 -25.60 -7.03
CA ILE A 219 6.51 -26.46 -5.98
C ILE A 219 5.98 -26.06 -4.59
N VAL A 220 5.83 -24.76 -4.32
CA VAL A 220 5.41 -24.25 -3.01
C VAL A 220 3.96 -24.63 -2.66
N HIS A 221 3.11 -24.85 -3.67
CA HIS A 221 1.71 -25.29 -3.49
C HIS A 221 1.52 -26.81 -3.47
N MET A 222 2.58 -27.59 -3.70
CA MET A 222 2.51 -29.04 -3.80
C MET A 222 2.83 -29.74 -2.48
N ASP A 223 2.15 -30.84 -2.20
CA ASP A 223 2.47 -31.73 -1.09
C ASP A 223 3.84 -32.37 -1.28
N ILE A 224 4.59 -32.49 -0.19
CA ILE A 224 5.94 -33.06 -0.15
C ILE A 224 5.92 -34.50 -0.67
N THR A 225 4.85 -35.25 -0.40
CA THR A 225 4.73 -36.64 -0.82
C THR A 225 4.71 -36.83 -2.34
N SER A 226 4.37 -35.78 -3.08
CA SER A 226 4.39 -35.75 -4.55
C SER A 226 5.77 -35.39 -5.13
N LEU A 227 6.72 -34.96 -4.30
CA LEU A 227 8.01 -34.42 -4.75
C LEU A 227 9.15 -35.43 -4.56
N ASP A 228 10.01 -35.56 -5.58
CA ASP A 228 11.35 -36.13 -5.39
C ASP A 228 12.26 -35.06 -4.78
N ILE A 229 12.35 -35.08 -3.45
CA ILE A 229 13.10 -34.10 -2.66
C ILE A 229 14.55 -33.93 -3.17
N GLN A 230 15.23 -35.02 -3.53
CA GLN A 230 16.63 -34.97 -3.94
C GLN A 230 16.78 -34.25 -5.28
N GLN A 231 15.95 -34.62 -6.26
CA GLN A 231 15.97 -34.00 -7.58
C GLN A 231 15.58 -32.52 -7.51
N VAL A 232 14.54 -32.18 -6.74
CA VAL A 232 14.02 -30.81 -6.63
C VAL A 232 15.05 -29.89 -5.96
N VAL A 233 15.67 -30.32 -4.86
CA VAL A 233 16.68 -29.50 -4.16
C VAL A 233 17.89 -29.18 -5.06
N LEU A 234 18.38 -30.17 -5.82
CA LEU A 234 19.49 -29.96 -6.76
C LEU A 234 19.10 -28.95 -7.86
N MET A 235 17.92 -29.14 -8.45
CA MET A 235 17.40 -28.27 -9.51
C MET A 235 17.18 -26.83 -9.02
N CYS A 236 16.58 -26.66 -7.84
CA CYS A 236 16.36 -25.34 -7.24
C CYS A 236 17.69 -24.62 -6.98
N TRP A 237 18.74 -25.34 -6.57
CA TRP A 237 20.06 -24.76 -6.36
C TRP A 237 20.71 -24.28 -7.65
N GLU A 238 20.71 -25.13 -8.69
CA GLU A 238 21.29 -24.80 -10.00
C GLU A 238 20.61 -23.59 -10.66
N ASN A 239 19.30 -23.46 -10.49
CA ASN A 239 18.49 -22.42 -11.14
C ASN A 239 18.19 -21.19 -10.25
N ARG A 240 18.72 -21.17 -9.01
CA ARG A 240 18.50 -20.10 -8.01
C ARG A 240 17.00 -19.88 -7.71
N LEU A 241 16.28 -20.95 -7.42
CA LEU A 241 14.88 -20.95 -6.99
C LEU A 241 14.82 -21.12 -5.47
N TYR A 242 14.98 -20.02 -4.74
CA TYR A 242 15.16 -20.04 -3.29
C TYR A 242 13.86 -20.34 -2.53
N ASP A 243 12.70 -19.89 -3.02
CA ASP A 243 11.40 -20.13 -2.37
C ASP A 243 11.05 -21.61 -2.33
N ALA A 244 11.17 -22.27 -3.48
CA ALA A 244 10.95 -23.70 -3.61
C ALA A 244 11.97 -24.50 -2.80
N MET A 245 13.24 -24.07 -2.79
CA MET A 245 14.28 -24.72 -1.97
C MET A 245 13.94 -24.64 -0.48
N ILE A 246 13.60 -23.46 0.02
CA ILE A 246 13.25 -23.25 1.43
C ILE A 246 12.01 -24.06 1.80
N TYR A 247 10.99 -24.07 0.94
CA TYR A 247 9.79 -24.87 1.13
C TYR A 247 10.11 -26.36 1.32
N VAL A 248 10.93 -26.94 0.43
CA VAL A 248 11.29 -28.36 0.48
C VAL A 248 12.14 -28.70 1.71
N TYR A 249 13.04 -27.82 2.15
CA TYR A 249 13.81 -28.02 3.38
C TYR A 249 12.93 -27.96 4.64
N ASN A 250 12.12 -26.91 4.76
CA ASN A 250 11.27 -26.67 5.92
C ASN A 250 10.19 -27.75 6.06
N ARG A 251 9.49 -28.05 4.97
CA ARG A 251 8.36 -28.99 4.99
C ARG A 251 8.79 -30.43 4.77
N GLY A 252 9.73 -30.68 3.85
CA GLY A 252 10.11 -32.03 3.47
C GLY A 252 11.19 -32.66 4.35
N MET A 253 12.16 -31.89 4.82
CA MET A 253 13.25 -32.39 5.67
C MET A 253 13.10 -31.96 7.14
N ASN A 254 12.18 -31.05 7.46
CA ASN A 254 12.05 -30.41 8.77
C ASN A 254 13.38 -29.74 9.22
N GLU A 255 14.15 -29.25 8.24
CA GLU A 255 15.45 -28.60 8.47
C GLU A 255 15.34 -27.11 8.14
N PHE A 256 15.27 -26.27 9.17
CA PHE A 256 15.10 -24.82 9.01
C PHE A 256 16.44 -24.06 8.89
N ILE A 257 17.54 -24.66 9.35
CA ILE A 257 18.87 -24.00 9.38
C ILE A 257 19.66 -24.23 8.08
N SER A 258 19.61 -25.43 7.51
CA SER A 258 20.25 -25.78 6.24
C SER A 258 19.95 -24.79 5.09
N PRO A 259 18.68 -24.39 4.83
CA PRO A 259 18.40 -23.41 3.78
C PRO A 259 18.99 -22.04 4.11
N MET A 260 19.04 -21.64 5.38
CA MET A 260 19.67 -20.38 5.80
C MET A 260 21.17 -20.39 5.52
N GLU A 261 21.89 -21.41 5.99
CA GLU A 261 23.34 -21.56 5.77
C GLU A 261 23.70 -21.43 4.29
N LYS A 262 22.96 -22.12 3.43
CA LYS A 262 23.14 -22.07 1.98
C LYS A 262 22.87 -20.68 1.41
N LEU A 263 21.83 -20.01 1.88
CA LEU A 263 21.46 -18.67 1.44
C LEU A 263 22.55 -17.65 1.81
N PHE A 264 23.06 -17.68 3.06
CA PHE A 264 24.17 -16.82 3.51
C PHE A 264 25.45 -17.01 2.68
N ARG A 265 25.79 -18.23 2.26
CA ARG A 265 26.95 -18.50 1.39
C ARG A 265 26.87 -17.79 0.03
N VAL A 266 25.67 -17.52 -0.46
CA VAL A 266 25.48 -16.81 -1.74
C VAL A 266 25.59 -15.29 -1.56
N ILE A 267 25.25 -14.77 -0.38
CA ILE A 267 25.05 -13.34 -0.13
C ILE A 267 26.25 -12.67 0.54
N ALA A 268 26.92 -13.39 1.45
CA ALA A 268 28.08 -12.85 2.16
C ALA A 268 29.20 -12.40 1.18
N PRO A 269 29.56 -13.16 0.13
CA PRO A 269 30.63 -12.74 -0.79
C PRO A 269 30.36 -11.41 -1.54
N PRO A 270 29.19 -11.17 -2.19
CA PRO A 270 28.95 -9.90 -2.86
C PRO A 270 28.81 -8.70 -1.91
N LEU A 271 28.27 -8.90 -0.70
CA LEU A 271 28.15 -7.83 0.30
C LEU A 271 29.51 -7.43 0.86
N ASN A 272 30.38 -8.40 1.19
CA ASN A 272 31.74 -8.13 1.67
C ASN A 272 32.60 -7.42 0.60
N ALA A 273 32.27 -7.59 -0.69
CA ALA A 273 32.91 -6.89 -1.80
C ALA A 273 32.36 -5.47 -2.03
N GLY A 274 31.49 -4.95 -1.15
CA GLY A 274 30.92 -3.59 -1.23
C GLY A 274 29.90 -3.41 -2.36
N ARG A 275 29.38 -4.49 -2.95
CA ARG A 275 28.35 -4.41 -4.00
C ARG A 275 26.97 -4.42 -3.36
N THR A 276 26.35 -3.25 -3.30
CA THR A 276 24.98 -3.05 -2.76
C THR A 276 23.86 -3.61 -3.63
N GLN A 277 24.16 -4.27 -4.75
CA GLN A 277 23.17 -4.90 -5.62
C GLN A 277 23.30 -6.41 -5.59
N PRO A 278 22.55 -7.11 -4.71
CA PRO A 278 22.15 -8.45 -5.04
C PRO A 278 21.21 -8.32 -6.25
N THR A 279 21.64 -8.92 -7.37
CA THR A 279 20.86 -9.08 -8.62
C THR A 279 19.38 -9.27 -8.32
N THR A 280 18.51 -8.66 -9.14
CA THR A 280 17.02 -8.62 -9.18
C THR A 280 16.17 -9.77 -8.55
N LYS A 281 16.76 -10.90 -8.15
CA LYS A 281 16.22 -11.95 -7.29
C LYS A 281 16.54 -11.77 -5.79
N SER A 282 16.77 -10.53 -5.34
CA SER A 282 16.94 -10.15 -3.93
C SER A 282 15.68 -10.07 -3.03
N PRO A 283 14.41 -10.11 -3.52
CA PRO A 283 13.24 -10.01 -2.63
C PRO A 283 12.94 -11.29 -1.83
N THR A 284 13.54 -12.43 -2.19
CA THR A 284 13.34 -13.73 -1.53
C THR A 284 13.97 -13.79 -0.14
N LEU A 285 15.10 -13.08 0.05
CA LEU A 285 15.77 -12.93 1.35
C LEU A 285 14.99 -12.06 2.31
N PHE A 286 14.54 -10.91 1.81
CA PHE A 286 13.68 -10.02 2.57
C PHE A 286 12.39 -10.72 2.96
N SER A 287 11.80 -11.52 2.07
CA SER A 287 10.58 -12.27 2.39
C SER A 287 10.83 -13.41 3.39
N PHE A 288 12.01 -14.06 3.34
CA PHE A 288 12.39 -15.11 4.29
C PHE A 288 12.66 -14.56 5.71
N PHE A 289 13.33 -13.41 5.83
CA PHE A 289 13.60 -12.73 7.10
C PHE A 289 12.56 -11.71 7.53
N SER A 290 11.59 -11.39 6.67
CA SER A 290 10.49 -10.47 6.97
C SER A 290 9.77 -10.92 8.25
N PRO A 291 9.20 -9.98 9.02
CA PRO A 291 8.36 -10.22 10.21
C PRO A 291 7.36 -11.39 10.16
N SER A 292 7.07 -11.91 8.97
CA SER A 292 6.11 -12.95 8.68
C SER A 292 6.68 -14.37 8.56
N CYS A 293 7.97 -14.68 8.74
CA CYS A 293 8.43 -16.07 8.54
C CYS A 293 9.57 -16.54 9.48
N CYS A 294 9.43 -17.79 9.95
CA CYS A 294 10.21 -18.54 10.94
C CYS A 294 10.22 -18.00 12.38
N LEU A 295 10.66 -16.76 12.62
CA LEU A 295 10.81 -16.23 13.98
C LEU A 295 9.47 -15.84 14.65
N ALA A 296 8.43 -15.58 13.85
CA ALA A 296 7.06 -15.36 14.30
C ALA A 296 6.20 -16.65 14.30
N GLY A 297 6.80 -17.83 14.07
CA GLY A 297 6.09 -19.12 14.02
C GLY A 297 5.40 -19.44 12.69
N ARG A 298 5.64 -18.67 11.64
CA ARG A 298 5.09 -18.91 10.29
C ARG A 298 6.06 -19.66 9.39
N ALA A 299 5.57 -20.52 8.52
CA ALA A 299 6.40 -21.29 7.59
C ALA A 299 6.58 -20.52 6.27
N TYR A 300 7.83 -20.36 5.85
CA TYR A 300 8.14 -19.76 4.55
C TYR A 300 8.16 -20.81 3.44
N PRO A 301 7.67 -20.51 2.21
CA PRO A 301 6.98 -19.27 1.78
C PRO A 301 5.47 -19.21 2.11
N LEU A 302 4.82 -20.36 2.34
CA LEU A 302 3.40 -20.46 2.64
C LEU A 302 3.09 -21.38 3.84
N GLY A 303 2.21 -20.91 4.71
CA GLY A 303 1.64 -21.63 5.85
C GLY A 303 2.27 -21.28 7.20
N ASP A 304 1.96 -22.08 8.21
CA ASP A 304 2.45 -21.91 9.58
C ASP A 304 3.37 -23.06 9.98
N ILE A 305 4.35 -22.78 10.85
CA ILE A 305 5.16 -23.85 11.45
C ILE A 305 4.25 -24.57 12.46
N PRO A 306 4.26 -25.91 12.51
CA PRO A 306 3.49 -26.64 13.52
C PRO A 306 3.78 -26.10 14.93
N GLU A 307 2.74 -25.83 15.73
CA GLU A 307 2.86 -25.15 17.02
C GLU A 307 3.89 -25.79 17.96
N ASP A 308 3.99 -27.13 17.91
CA ASP A 308 4.96 -27.91 18.70
C ASP A 308 6.43 -27.63 18.32
N LEU A 309 6.68 -27.28 17.06
CA LEU A 309 8.03 -27.01 16.53
C LEU A 309 8.42 -25.54 16.65
N VAL A 310 7.48 -24.62 16.85
CA VAL A 310 7.75 -23.18 16.89
C VAL A 310 8.84 -22.81 17.92
N PRO A 311 8.79 -23.27 19.19
CA PRO A 311 9.83 -22.94 20.16
C PRO A 311 11.21 -23.50 19.76
N LEU A 312 11.25 -24.71 19.20
CA LEU A 312 12.48 -25.35 18.75
C LEU A 312 13.11 -24.56 17.58
N VAL A 313 12.32 -24.19 16.58
CA VAL A 313 12.79 -23.44 15.41
C VAL A 313 13.26 -22.05 15.84
N LYS A 314 12.53 -21.36 16.72
CA LYS A 314 12.96 -20.07 17.27
C LYS A 314 14.34 -20.19 17.92
N ASN A 315 14.54 -21.17 18.81
CA ASN A 315 15.82 -21.39 19.48
C ASN A 315 16.96 -21.73 18.49
N GLN A 316 16.70 -22.61 17.52
CA GLN A 316 17.70 -22.97 16.50
C GLN A 316 18.12 -21.76 15.64
N VAL A 317 17.17 -20.92 15.26
CA VAL A 317 17.44 -19.71 14.47
C VAL A 317 18.26 -18.71 15.30
N PHE A 318 17.94 -18.54 16.60
CA PHE A 318 18.76 -17.68 17.47
C PHE A 318 20.17 -18.20 17.66
N GLU A 319 20.32 -19.50 17.96
CA GLU A 319 21.62 -20.14 18.09
C GLU A 319 22.45 -19.98 16.81
N PHE A 320 21.80 -20.07 15.65
CA PHE A 320 22.42 -19.83 14.35
C PHE A 320 22.90 -18.38 14.20
N LEU A 321 22.05 -17.38 14.52
CA LEU A 321 22.41 -15.96 14.41
C LEU A 321 23.58 -15.58 15.33
N ILE A 322 23.65 -16.13 16.54
CA ILE A 322 24.71 -15.81 17.52
C ILE A 322 25.97 -16.66 17.36
N ARG A 323 26.10 -17.48 16.30
CA ARG A 323 27.33 -18.26 16.06
C ARG A 323 28.52 -17.34 15.85
N LEU A 324 29.63 -17.69 16.48
CA LEU A 324 30.87 -16.91 16.41
C LEU A 324 31.49 -16.93 15.01
N HIS A 325 31.49 -18.08 14.34
CA HIS A 325 32.05 -18.27 13.00
C HIS A 325 31.14 -19.19 12.18
N SER A 326 31.29 -19.16 10.85
CA SER A 326 30.60 -20.08 9.96
C SER A 326 31.18 -21.50 10.05
N ALA A 327 30.46 -22.50 9.53
CA ALA A 327 30.92 -23.89 9.52
C ALA A 327 32.20 -24.10 8.66
N GLU A 328 32.45 -23.21 7.70
CA GLU A 328 33.62 -23.23 6.79
C GLU A 328 34.43 -21.93 6.96
N ALA A 329 34.69 -21.56 8.20
CA ALA A 329 35.34 -20.29 8.54
C ALA A 329 36.71 -20.14 7.87
N SER A 330 36.90 -19.05 7.13
CA SER A 330 38.23 -18.61 6.72
C SER A 330 38.94 -17.97 7.94
N PRO A 331 40.28 -17.96 7.98
CA PRO A 331 41.02 -17.27 9.05
C PRO A 331 40.81 -15.74 9.06
N GLU A 332 40.18 -15.20 8.03
CA GLU A 332 39.83 -13.78 7.87
C GLU A 332 38.37 -13.49 8.27
N GLU A 333 37.60 -14.51 8.65
CA GLU A 333 36.18 -14.34 9.02
C GLU A 333 36.06 -13.64 10.38
N GLU A 334 35.35 -12.50 10.39
CA GLU A 334 35.08 -11.76 11.60
C GLU A 334 34.00 -12.44 12.47
N ILE A 335 34.05 -12.16 13.77
CA ILE A 335 33.11 -12.74 14.73
C ILE A 335 31.68 -12.27 14.43
N TYR A 336 30.72 -13.20 14.54
CA TYR A 336 29.30 -13.03 14.26
C TYR A 336 28.97 -12.72 12.78
N PRO A 337 29.40 -13.59 11.84
CA PRO A 337 29.28 -13.34 10.41
C PRO A 337 27.83 -13.20 9.94
N TYR A 338 26.90 -13.94 10.54
CA TYR A 338 25.49 -13.91 10.16
C TYR A 338 24.81 -12.59 10.52
N VAL A 339 25.03 -12.09 11.75
CA VAL A 339 24.52 -10.79 12.20
C VAL A 339 25.14 -9.66 11.39
N ARG A 340 26.46 -9.70 11.14
CA ARG A 340 27.14 -8.73 10.26
C ARG A 340 26.53 -8.70 8.86
N THR A 341 26.35 -9.87 8.25
CA THR A 341 25.78 -9.98 6.90
C THR A 341 24.36 -9.40 6.84
N LEU A 342 23.51 -9.69 7.83
CA LEU A 342 22.15 -9.13 7.90
C LEU A 342 22.16 -7.61 8.12
N LEU A 343 23.03 -7.10 8.99
CA LEU A 343 23.16 -5.66 9.23
C LEU A 343 23.66 -4.90 8.00
N HIS A 344 24.62 -5.45 7.25
CA HIS A 344 25.11 -4.86 6.00
C HIS A 344 24.11 -4.98 4.85
N PHE A 345 23.25 -5.99 4.88
CA PHE A 345 22.19 -6.16 3.88
C PHE A 345 21.06 -5.14 4.10
N ASP A 346 20.43 -5.13 5.28
CA ASP A 346 19.44 -4.13 5.69
C ASP A 346 19.34 -4.03 7.21
N THR A 347 19.96 -2.99 7.77
CA THR A 347 19.96 -2.73 9.21
C THR A 347 18.55 -2.46 9.76
N ARG A 348 17.71 -1.72 9.03
CA ARG A 348 16.42 -1.25 9.54
C ARG A 348 15.43 -2.39 9.62
N GLU A 349 15.32 -3.18 8.57
CA GLU A 349 14.40 -4.32 8.53
C GLU A 349 14.82 -5.42 9.51
N PHE A 350 16.13 -5.72 9.62
CA PHE A 350 16.60 -6.69 10.60
C PHE A 350 16.27 -6.28 12.05
N LEU A 351 16.46 -5.01 12.42
CA LEU A 351 16.10 -4.50 13.74
C LEU A 351 14.59 -4.49 13.99
N ASN A 352 13.77 -4.25 12.95
CA ASN A 352 12.32 -4.36 13.06
C ASN A 352 11.87 -5.79 13.34
N VAL A 353 12.49 -6.78 12.69
CA VAL A 353 12.23 -8.21 12.92
C VAL A 353 12.58 -8.58 14.35
N LEU A 354 13.75 -8.16 14.84
CA LEU A 354 14.13 -8.35 16.24
C LEU A 354 13.11 -7.72 17.20
N ALA A 355 12.60 -6.52 16.87
CA ALA A 355 11.61 -5.84 17.72
C ALA A 355 10.33 -6.62 17.91
N LEU A 356 9.83 -7.24 16.85
CA LEU A 356 8.61 -8.07 16.88
C LEU A 356 8.87 -9.39 17.60
N THR A 357 10.00 -10.03 17.35
CA THR A 357 10.34 -11.28 18.06
C THR A 357 10.49 -11.10 19.55
N PHE A 358 10.98 -9.96 20.01
CA PHE A 358 11.11 -9.65 21.44
C PHE A 358 9.75 -9.49 22.14
N GLU A 359 8.68 -9.16 21.40
CA GLU A 359 7.32 -9.09 21.96
C GLU A 359 6.75 -10.47 22.30
N ASP A 360 7.18 -11.52 21.59
CA ASP A 360 6.78 -12.91 21.85
C ASP A 360 7.49 -13.53 23.08
N PHE A 361 8.59 -12.93 23.56
CA PHE A 361 9.45 -13.53 24.60
C PHE A 361 9.07 -13.21 26.04
N LYS A 362 7.94 -12.53 26.26
CA LYS A 362 7.54 -12.01 27.58
C LYS A 362 7.43 -13.07 28.69
N ASN A 363 7.28 -14.36 28.36
CA ASN A 363 7.04 -15.43 29.32
C ASN A 363 8.14 -16.51 29.41
N ASP A 364 9.22 -16.42 28.62
CA ASP A 364 10.28 -17.44 28.57
C ASP A 364 11.63 -16.88 29.08
N LYS A 365 12.16 -17.48 30.16
CA LYS A 365 13.43 -17.06 30.78
C LYS A 365 14.62 -17.23 29.85
N GLN A 366 14.66 -18.29 29.03
CA GLN A 366 15.74 -18.50 28.06
C GLN A 366 15.68 -17.42 26.97
N ALA A 367 14.48 -17.05 26.55
CA ALA A 367 14.29 -16.04 25.53
C ALA A 367 14.76 -14.64 25.98
N VAL A 368 14.62 -14.30 27.26
CA VAL A 368 15.18 -13.06 27.83
C VAL A 368 16.72 -13.06 27.82
N GLU A 369 17.37 -14.21 28.09
CA GLU A 369 18.83 -14.33 27.98
C GLU A 369 19.30 -14.17 26.52
N TYR A 370 18.59 -14.77 25.56
CA TYR A 370 18.87 -14.57 24.12
C TYR A 370 18.69 -13.11 23.71
N GLN A 371 17.66 -12.44 24.25
CA GLN A 371 17.39 -11.03 23.99
C GLN A 371 18.58 -10.14 24.41
N GLN A 372 19.07 -10.31 25.64
CA GLN A 372 20.23 -9.56 26.13
C GLN A 372 21.48 -9.89 25.31
N ARG A 373 21.73 -11.17 25.03
CA ARG A 373 22.90 -11.60 24.27
C ARG A 373 22.95 -11.04 22.86
N ILE A 374 21.82 -10.96 22.16
CA ILE A 374 21.75 -10.35 20.83
C ILE A 374 22.03 -8.85 20.92
N VAL A 375 21.46 -8.16 21.90
CA VAL A 375 21.73 -6.73 22.11
C VAL A 375 23.22 -6.49 22.37
N ASP A 376 23.87 -7.31 23.19
CA ASP A 376 25.31 -7.21 23.44
C ASP A 376 26.13 -7.46 22.15
N ILE A 377 25.72 -8.43 21.33
CA ILE A 377 26.35 -8.69 20.03
C ILE A 377 26.15 -7.53 19.07
N LEU A 378 24.95 -6.94 18.99
CA LEU A 378 24.67 -5.79 18.13
C LEU A 378 25.52 -4.58 18.53
N LEU A 379 25.62 -4.31 19.84
CA LEU A 379 26.49 -3.25 20.36
C LEU A 379 27.95 -3.52 20.03
N LYS A 380 28.43 -4.75 20.24
CA LYS A 380 29.80 -5.15 19.89
C LYS A 380 30.09 -5.02 18.40
N VAL A 381 29.17 -5.45 17.54
CA VAL A 381 29.36 -5.43 16.08
C VAL A 381 29.29 -4.01 15.53
N MET A 382 28.32 -3.20 15.96
CA MET A 382 28.05 -1.89 15.35
C MET A 382 28.78 -0.72 16.02
N VAL A 383 29.10 -0.80 17.31
CA VAL A 383 29.73 0.30 18.06
C VAL A 383 31.24 0.13 18.16
N GLU A 384 31.74 -1.11 18.34
CA GLU A 384 33.18 -1.36 18.46
C GLU A 384 33.89 -1.44 17.09
N ASN A 385 33.16 -1.64 15.98
CA ASN A 385 33.73 -1.69 14.62
C ASN A 385 33.28 -0.49 13.78
N SER A 386 34.20 0.06 12.98
CA SER A 386 34.02 1.29 12.21
C SER A 386 33.31 1.12 10.85
N ASP A 387 32.75 -0.05 10.57
CA ASP A 387 32.24 -0.40 9.23
C ASP A 387 30.79 0.05 8.97
N PHE A 388 30.12 0.60 9.99
CA PHE A 388 28.72 1.04 9.93
C PHE A 388 28.58 2.56 9.87
N THR A 389 27.57 3.03 9.15
CA THR A 389 27.28 4.47 9.05
C THR A 389 26.58 4.98 10.32
N PRO A 390 26.65 6.31 10.61
CA PRO A 390 25.91 6.91 11.72
C PRO A 390 24.41 6.68 11.67
N SER A 391 23.85 6.55 10.47
CA SER A 391 22.43 6.22 10.24
C SER A 391 22.09 4.82 10.74
N GLN A 392 22.94 3.83 10.43
CA GLN A 392 22.76 2.44 10.86
C GLN A 392 22.91 2.31 12.37
N VAL A 393 23.95 2.92 12.94
CA VAL A 393 24.13 3.00 14.41
C VAL A 393 22.95 3.73 15.04
N GLY A 394 22.48 4.80 14.42
CA GLY A 394 21.26 5.49 14.76
C GLY A 394 20.03 4.60 14.85
N CYS A 395 19.79 3.79 13.82
CA CYS A 395 18.70 2.82 13.79
C CYS A 395 18.76 1.84 14.96
N LEU A 396 19.96 1.35 15.32
CA LEU A 396 20.15 0.49 16.50
C LEU A 396 19.72 1.19 17.78
N PHE A 397 20.15 2.43 18.00
CA PHE A 397 19.83 3.14 19.23
C PHE A 397 18.36 3.58 19.30
N THR A 398 17.75 3.92 18.17
CA THR A 398 16.30 4.13 18.08
C THR A 398 15.54 2.84 18.43
N PHE A 399 16.01 1.69 17.93
CA PHE A 399 15.47 0.38 18.30
C PHE A 399 15.60 0.11 19.82
N LEU A 400 16.79 0.32 20.39
CA LEU A 400 17.03 0.14 21.83
C LEU A 400 16.16 1.08 22.66
N ALA A 401 16.05 2.35 22.27
CA ALA A 401 15.19 3.33 22.94
C ALA A 401 13.74 2.85 23.02
N ARG A 402 13.17 2.33 21.91
CA ARG A 402 11.80 1.77 21.90
C ARG A 402 11.66 0.58 22.83
N GLN A 403 12.64 -0.33 22.85
CA GLN A 403 12.58 -1.50 23.73
C GLN A 403 12.72 -1.11 25.21
N LEU A 404 13.61 -0.16 25.54
CA LEU A 404 13.81 0.33 26.91
C LEU A 404 12.63 1.16 27.43
N ALA A 405 11.88 1.83 26.54
CA ALA A 405 10.69 2.61 26.90
C ALA A 405 9.46 1.74 27.23
N LYS A 406 9.50 0.43 26.92
CA LYS A 406 8.40 -0.49 27.25
C LYS A 406 8.33 -0.70 28.78
N PRO A 407 7.12 -0.76 29.37
CA PRO A 407 6.93 -0.87 30.82
C PRO A 407 7.48 -2.19 31.40
N ASP A 408 7.52 -3.25 30.59
CA ASP A 408 7.99 -4.59 30.98
C ASP A 408 9.43 -4.88 30.53
N ASN A 409 10.26 -3.83 30.34
CA ASN A 409 11.62 -4.00 29.83
C ASN A 409 12.54 -4.78 30.80
N THR A 410 13.20 -5.82 30.29
CA THR A 410 14.21 -6.63 30.98
C THR A 410 15.64 -6.36 30.51
N LEU A 411 15.82 -5.55 29.45
CA LEU A 411 17.13 -5.27 28.85
C LEU A 411 17.98 -4.36 29.74
N PHE A 412 19.24 -4.73 29.88
CA PHE A 412 20.27 -3.93 30.50
C PHE A 412 21.20 -3.36 29.43
N VAL A 413 21.18 -2.05 29.25
CA VAL A 413 22.10 -1.33 28.35
C VAL A 413 22.88 -0.32 29.15
N ASN A 414 24.20 -0.28 28.95
CA ASN A 414 25.06 0.67 29.65
C ASN A 414 24.75 2.11 29.19
N ARG A 415 24.37 2.99 30.13
CA ARG A 415 24.06 4.39 29.86
C ARG A 415 25.21 5.17 29.23
N THR A 416 26.47 4.76 29.46
CA THR A 416 27.62 5.42 28.83
C THR A 416 27.64 5.24 27.32
N LEU A 417 27.02 4.19 26.78
CA LEU A 417 26.92 3.97 25.32
C LEU A 417 25.94 4.94 24.68
N PHE A 418 24.82 5.24 25.34
CA PHE A 418 23.90 6.28 24.90
C PHE A 418 24.60 7.64 24.85
N ASP A 419 25.38 7.97 25.89
CA ASP A 419 26.18 9.21 25.92
C ASP A 419 27.22 9.26 24.79
N GLN A 420 27.92 8.16 24.50
CA GLN A 420 28.90 8.09 23.40
C GLN A 420 28.24 8.27 22.04
N VAL A 421 27.06 7.69 21.82
CA VAL A 421 26.33 7.89 20.57
C VAL A 421 25.74 9.28 20.47
N LEU A 422 25.31 9.87 21.57
CA LEU A 422 24.91 11.27 21.59
C LEU A 422 26.09 12.18 21.20
N GLU A 423 27.29 11.92 21.72
CA GLU A 423 28.52 12.63 21.33
C GLU A 423 28.88 12.42 19.87
N PHE A 424 28.72 11.21 19.36
CA PHE A 424 28.97 10.87 17.97
C PHE A 424 27.97 11.56 17.01
N LEU A 425 26.67 11.48 17.31
CA LEU A 425 25.61 12.09 16.49
C LEU A 425 25.70 13.62 16.52
N CYS A 426 26.00 14.23 17.68
CA CYS A 426 26.13 15.69 17.85
C CYS A 426 27.57 16.21 17.61
N SER A 427 28.44 15.43 16.96
CA SER A 427 29.79 15.92 16.63
C SER A 427 29.72 17.06 15.60
N PRO A 428 30.29 18.25 15.87
CA PRO A 428 30.26 19.39 14.96
C PRO A 428 31.20 19.23 13.75
N ASP A 429 32.13 18.28 13.77
CA ASP A 429 33.21 18.17 12.77
C ASP A 429 32.82 17.37 11.50
N ASP A 430 31.60 16.82 11.40
CA ASP A 430 31.14 15.99 10.26
C ASP A 430 29.93 16.59 9.51
N ASP A 431 30.14 17.64 8.72
CA ASP A 431 29.08 18.31 7.93
C ASP A 431 28.44 17.42 6.85
N SER A 432 29.06 16.29 6.49
CA SER A 432 28.63 15.49 5.33
C SER A 432 27.25 14.83 5.49
N ARG A 433 26.75 14.71 6.72
CA ARG A 433 25.50 14.00 7.07
C ARG A 433 24.70 14.72 8.16
N HIS A 434 24.71 16.05 8.18
CA HIS A 434 24.06 16.87 9.22
C HIS A 434 22.57 16.54 9.38
N SER A 435 21.80 16.58 8.28
CA SER A 435 20.35 16.33 8.29
C SER A 435 19.98 14.89 8.70
N GLU A 436 20.76 13.90 8.26
CA GLU A 436 20.55 12.49 8.60
C GLU A 436 20.74 12.24 10.11
N ARG A 437 21.81 12.81 10.70
CA ARG A 437 22.09 12.70 12.14
C ARG A 437 21.01 13.37 12.98
N GLN A 438 20.54 14.55 12.55
CA GLN A 438 19.45 15.26 13.22
C GLN A 438 18.15 14.44 13.22
N GLN A 439 17.78 13.86 12.07
CA GLN A 439 16.58 13.05 11.94
C GLN A 439 16.64 11.78 12.82
N VAL A 440 17.77 11.09 12.81
CA VAL A 440 18.01 9.91 13.64
C VAL A 440 17.85 10.22 15.13
N LEU A 441 18.46 11.31 15.60
CA LEU A 441 18.38 11.69 17.00
C LEU A 441 16.97 12.11 17.39
N LEU A 442 16.23 12.79 16.49
CA LEU A 442 14.82 13.11 16.71
C LEU A 442 13.96 11.84 16.85
N GLU A 443 14.13 10.87 15.96
CA GLU A 443 13.43 9.58 16.04
C GLU A 443 13.74 8.82 17.34
N LEU A 444 14.99 8.86 17.79
CA LEU A 444 15.43 8.26 19.04
C LEU A 444 14.75 8.91 20.26
N LEU A 445 14.68 10.24 20.28
CA LEU A 445 14.01 10.98 21.36
C LEU A 445 12.50 10.71 21.38
N GLN A 446 11.86 10.72 20.22
CA GLN A 446 10.43 10.38 20.06
C GLN A 446 10.12 8.93 20.45
N ALA A 447 11.07 8.01 20.24
CA ALA A 447 10.98 6.61 20.64
C ALA A 447 11.09 6.39 22.17
N GLY A 448 11.25 7.45 22.97
CA GLY A 448 11.37 7.37 24.43
C GLY A 448 12.82 7.32 24.94
N GLY A 449 13.82 7.49 24.06
CA GLY A 449 15.23 7.54 24.44
C GLY A 449 15.59 8.74 25.34
N ILE A 450 14.72 9.75 25.42
CA ILE A 450 14.91 10.93 26.26
C ILE A 450 15.16 10.61 27.74
N VAL A 451 14.56 9.53 28.25
CA VAL A 451 14.73 9.08 29.65
C VAL A 451 16.17 8.61 29.93
N GLN A 452 16.93 8.30 28.89
CA GLN A 452 18.32 7.84 29.03
C GLN A 452 19.33 8.98 29.05
N PHE A 453 18.94 10.22 28.69
CA PHE A 453 19.84 11.36 28.62
C PHE A 453 19.57 12.40 29.70
N GLU A 454 20.59 13.19 30.02
CA GLU A 454 20.45 14.41 30.81
C GLU A 454 19.95 15.55 29.89
N GLU A 455 18.72 16.03 30.09
CA GLU A 455 18.05 17.02 29.22
C GLU A 455 18.91 18.29 29.02
N SER A 456 19.52 18.80 30.10
CA SER A 456 20.40 19.97 30.05
C SER A 456 21.69 19.76 29.25
N ARG A 457 22.23 18.54 29.20
CA ARG A 457 23.40 18.20 28.37
C ARG A 457 22.99 18.03 26.92
N LEU A 458 21.86 17.38 26.65
CA LEU A 458 21.30 17.18 25.32
C LEU A 458 21.06 18.52 24.60
N ILE A 459 20.45 19.50 25.28
CA ILE A 459 20.20 20.83 24.71
C ILE A 459 21.53 21.50 24.32
N ARG A 460 22.53 21.51 25.21
CA ARG A 460 23.85 22.10 24.90
C ARG A 460 24.53 21.45 23.70
N MET A 461 24.41 20.14 23.56
CA MET A 461 25.00 19.40 22.45
C MET A 461 24.24 19.63 21.14
N ALA A 462 22.90 19.65 21.18
CA ALA A 462 22.07 19.97 20.03
C ALA A 462 22.29 21.40 19.52
N GLU A 463 22.44 22.37 20.43
CA GLU A 463 22.79 23.76 20.07
C GLU A 463 24.18 23.85 19.43
N LYS A 464 25.18 23.16 19.99
CA LYS A 464 26.54 23.14 19.44
C LYS A 464 26.61 22.45 18.07
N ALA A 465 25.76 21.46 17.83
CA ALA A 465 25.66 20.73 16.57
C ALA A 465 24.71 21.39 15.56
N GLU A 466 24.11 22.52 15.89
CA GLU A 466 23.12 23.22 15.04
C GLU A 466 21.89 22.37 14.69
N PHE A 467 21.48 21.46 15.57
CA PHE A 467 20.31 20.60 15.40
C PHE A 467 19.02 21.31 15.85
N TYR A 468 18.61 22.34 15.11
CA TYR A 468 17.49 23.22 15.49
C TYR A 468 16.13 22.54 15.70
N GLN A 469 15.79 21.47 14.95
CA GLN A 469 14.57 20.66 15.18
C GLN A 469 14.57 19.93 16.53
N ILE A 470 15.75 19.54 17.02
CA ILE A 470 15.89 18.87 18.31
C ILE A 470 15.79 19.89 19.43
N CYS A 471 16.41 21.05 19.26
CA CYS A 471 16.25 22.18 20.19
C CYS A 471 14.78 22.59 20.31
N GLU A 472 14.05 22.67 19.19
CA GLU A 472 12.61 22.93 19.17
C GLU A 472 11.83 21.88 19.98
N PHE A 473 12.06 20.59 19.73
CA PHE A 473 11.40 19.50 20.47
C PHE A 473 11.68 19.57 21.98
N MET A 474 12.90 19.90 22.38
CA MET A 474 13.27 20.04 23.80
C MET A 474 12.65 21.28 24.44
N TYR A 475 12.71 22.43 23.76
CA TYR A 475 12.15 23.69 24.26
C TYR A 475 10.63 23.66 24.34
N GLU A 476 9.95 22.95 23.44
CA GLU A 476 8.51 22.75 23.50
C GLU A 476 8.10 21.96 24.76
N ARG A 477 8.86 20.92 25.13
CA ARG A 477 8.64 20.16 26.37
C ARG A 477 8.93 20.98 27.64
N GLU A 478 9.93 21.86 27.62
CA GLU A 478 10.26 22.75 28.73
C GLU A 478 9.36 24.01 28.80
N HIS A 479 8.37 24.16 27.92
CA HIS A 479 7.52 25.35 27.78
C HIS A 479 8.30 26.67 27.50
N GLN A 480 9.48 26.57 26.88
CA GLN A 480 10.34 27.70 26.50
C GLN A 480 10.09 28.11 25.03
N TYR A 481 8.86 28.51 24.73
CA TYR A 481 8.41 28.82 23.37
C TYR A 481 9.10 30.02 22.72
N ASP A 482 9.66 30.92 23.53
CA ASP A 482 10.41 32.10 23.10
C ASP A 482 11.72 31.70 22.40
N LYS A 483 12.44 30.72 22.95
CA LYS A 483 13.71 30.24 22.38
C LYS A 483 13.54 29.52 21.05
N ILE A 484 12.36 28.98 20.77
CA ILE A 484 12.06 28.33 19.47
C ILE A 484 12.13 29.33 18.31
N ILE A 485 11.85 30.62 18.55
CA ILE A 485 12.04 31.67 17.53
C ILE A 485 13.51 31.74 17.09
N ASP A 486 14.45 31.62 18.03
CA ASP A 486 15.88 31.59 17.70
C ASP A 486 16.25 30.35 16.87
N CYS A 487 15.58 29.21 17.08
CA CYS A 487 15.78 27.99 16.29
C CYS A 487 15.33 28.17 14.83
N TYR A 488 14.18 28.80 14.59
CA TYR A 488 13.72 29.09 13.23
C TYR A 488 14.59 30.12 12.52
N LEU A 489 14.98 31.20 13.21
CA LEU A 489 15.77 32.28 12.61
C LEU A 489 17.21 31.86 12.27
N ARG A 490 17.74 30.82 12.93
CA ARG A 490 19.08 30.28 12.67
C ARG A 490 19.08 29.11 11.69
N ASP A 491 17.91 28.62 11.29
CA ASP A 491 17.74 27.52 10.33
C ASP A 491 17.36 28.07 8.94
N PRO A 492 18.30 28.09 7.97
CA PRO A 492 18.07 28.68 6.65
C PRO A 492 16.96 28.00 5.86
N LEU A 493 16.60 26.75 6.18
CA LEU A 493 15.56 26.01 5.48
C LEU A 493 14.17 26.31 6.04
N ARG A 494 14.07 26.74 7.31
CA ARG A 494 12.80 26.90 8.04
C ARG A 494 12.54 28.33 8.51
N GLU A 495 13.44 29.27 8.23
CA GLU A 495 13.29 30.70 8.61
C GLU A 495 11.94 31.31 8.16
N GLU A 496 11.35 30.84 7.05
CA GLU A 496 10.06 31.31 6.57
C GLU A 496 8.87 30.83 7.41
N GLU A 497 8.99 29.68 8.09
CA GLU A 497 7.91 29.06 8.86
C GLU A 497 7.71 29.75 10.22
N VAL A 498 8.65 30.60 10.64
CA VAL A 498 8.59 31.35 11.90
C VAL A 498 7.31 32.18 12.04
N PHE A 499 6.79 32.71 10.92
CA PHE A 499 5.55 33.50 10.93
C PHE A 499 4.33 32.62 11.25
N ASN A 500 4.30 31.41 10.72
CA ASN A 500 3.23 30.44 11.01
C ASN A 500 3.32 29.99 12.46
N TYR A 501 4.53 29.72 12.96
CA TYR A 501 4.76 29.36 14.37
C TYR A 501 4.29 30.46 15.33
N ILE A 502 4.72 31.72 15.14
CA ILE A 502 4.30 32.85 15.96
C ILE A 502 2.78 33.03 15.91
N HIS A 503 2.18 32.91 14.72
CA HIS A 503 0.73 32.98 14.56
C HIS A 503 0.00 31.88 15.34
N ASN A 504 0.51 30.65 15.27
CA ASN A 504 -0.08 29.49 15.94
C ASN A 504 -0.07 29.66 17.45
N ILE A 505 1.07 30.01 18.07
CA ILE A 505 1.16 30.19 19.54
C ILE A 505 0.22 31.31 20.02
N LEU A 506 0.16 32.44 19.29
CA LEU A 506 -0.64 33.59 19.70
C LEU A 506 -2.15 33.37 19.50
N SER A 507 -2.53 32.69 18.41
CA SER A 507 -3.93 32.59 17.98
C SER A 507 -4.63 31.32 18.50
N ILE A 508 -3.90 30.22 18.70
CA ILE A 508 -4.50 28.94 19.13
C ILE A 508 -4.80 29.00 20.64
N PRO A 509 -5.96 28.49 21.08
CA PRO A 509 -6.27 28.28 22.50
C PRO A 509 -5.50 27.07 23.04
N GLY A 510 -4.71 27.26 24.10
CA GLY A 510 -3.89 26.20 24.71
C GLY A 510 -2.66 26.70 25.48
N HIS A 511 -2.13 27.86 25.12
CA HIS A 511 -0.96 28.48 25.76
C HIS A 511 -1.35 29.50 26.85
N SER A 512 -0.52 29.61 27.89
CA SER A 512 -0.73 30.58 28.98
C SER A 512 -0.51 32.02 28.49
N ALA A 513 -1.06 33.01 29.22
CA ALA A 513 -0.90 34.41 28.87
C ALA A 513 0.58 34.88 28.97
N GLU A 514 1.34 34.29 29.89
CA GLU A 514 2.76 34.56 30.09
C GLU A 514 3.61 34.03 28.94
N GLU A 515 3.31 32.81 28.44
CA GLU A 515 3.96 32.23 27.27
C GLU A 515 3.72 33.08 26.01
N LYS A 516 2.47 33.50 25.78
CA LYS A 516 2.12 34.37 24.64
C LYS A 516 2.84 35.71 24.71
N GLN A 517 2.95 36.30 25.90
CA GLN A 517 3.65 37.56 26.11
C GLN A 517 5.15 37.41 25.87
N SER A 518 5.76 36.31 26.32
CA SER A 518 7.20 36.03 26.14
C SER A 518 7.55 35.83 24.66
N VAL A 519 6.76 35.04 23.93
CA VAL A 519 6.90 34.84 22.48
C VAL A 519 6.70 36.16 21.73
N TRP A 520 5.72 36.97 22.13
CA TRP A 520 5.49 38.28 21.54
C TRP A 520 6.68 39.22 21.74
N GLN A 521 7.22 39.28 22.96
CA GLN A 521 8.35 40.14 23.29
C GLN A 521 9.61 39.73 22.51
N LYS A 522 9.89 38.43 22.45
CA LYS A 522 11.00 37.88 21.66
C LYS A 522 10.83 38.13 20.16
N ALA A 523 9.61 38.02 19.62
CA ALA A 523 9.33 38.37 18.23
C ALA A 523 9.54 39.86 17.94
N MET A 524 9.25 40.74 18.90
CA MET A 524 9.52 42.17 18.80
C MET A 524 11.03 42.47 18.84
N ASP A 525 11.80 41.73 19.64
CA ASP A 525 13.26 41.88 19.69
C ASP A 525 13.92 41.53 18.34
N HIS A 526 13.34 40.58 17.59
CA HIS A 526 13.80 40.17 16.26
C HIS A 526 13.05 40.83 15.09
N ILE A 527 12.30 41.92 15.33
CA ILE A 527 11.42 42.53 14.32
C ILE A 527 12.18 43.03 13.09
N GLU A 528 13.42 43.50 13.25
CA GLU A 528 14.25 43.97 12.13
C GLU A 528 14.56 42.84 11.13
N VAL A 529 14.88 41.65 11.64
CA VAL A 529 15.19 40.45 10.83
C VAL A 529 13.92 39.92 10.16
N LEU A 530 12.80 39.88 10.90
CA LEU A 530 11.51 39.43 10.37
C LEU A 530 10.99 40.34 9.23
N ILE A 531 11.20 41.66 9.33
CA ILE A 531 10.83 42.60 8.26
C ILE A 531 11.68 42.35 7.00
N GLN A 532 12.98 42.09 7.16
CA GLN A 532 13.88 41.81 6.03
C GLN A 532 13.50 40.52 5.29
N LEU A 533 13.20 39.43 6.02
CA LEU A 533 12.74 38.16 5.45
C LEU A 533 11.48 38.33 4.58
N LYS A 534 10.49 39.08 5.08
CA LYS A 534 9.24 39.34 4.35
C LYS A 534 9.45 40.23 3.11
N LEU A 535 10.41 41.17 3.16
CA LEU A 535 10.77 42.04 2.04
C LEU A 535 11.50 41.26 0.94
N LEU A 536 12.40 40.35 1.31
CA LEU A 536 13.08 39.43 0.39
C LEU A 536 12.08 38.50 -0.31
N LYS A 537 11.10 37.95 0.40
CA LYS A 537 10.04 37.12 -0.18
C LYS A 537 9.20 37.87 -1.20
N LEU A 538 8.82 39.11 -0.92
CA LEU A 538 8.12 39.97 -1.87
C LEU A 538 8.97 40.23 -3.12
N LEU A 539 10.25 40.56 -2.95
CA LEU A 539 11.17 40.81 -4.08
C LEU A 539 11.38 39.57 -4.95
N HIS A 540 11.49 38.38 -4.36
CA HIS A 540 11.65 37.10 -5.06
C HIS A 540 10.38 36.69 -5.82
N LEU A 541 9.19 36.83 -5.20
CA LEU A 541 7.88 36.54 -5.83
C LEU A 541 7.58 37.44 -7.04
N TYR A 542 8.12 38.66 -7.06
CA TYR A 542 7.96 39.62 -8.14
C TYR A 542 9.17 39.67 -9.11
N GLY A 543 10.14 38.76 -8.97
CA GLY A 543 11.24 38.58 -9.93
C GLY A 543 12.32 39.67 -9.96
N TYR A 544 12.51 40.42 -8.87
CA TYR A 544 13.54 41.45 -8.77
C TYR A 544 14.86 40.89 -8.20
N ASP A 545 15.98 41.19 -8.86
CA ASP A 545 17.33 40.77 -8.46
C ASP A 545 17.76 41.48 -7.15
N PRO A 546 18.01 40.74 -6.04
CA PRO A 546 18.32 41.33 -4.73
C PRO A 546 19.50 42.31 -4.77
N ASN A 547 20.48 42.05 -5.63
CA ASN A 547 21.71 42.85 -5.74
C ASN A 547 21.49 44.25 -6.34
N GLN A 548 20.38 44.49 -7.07
CA GLN A 548 20.03 45.84 -7.53
C GLN A 548 19.38 46.70 -6.44
N VAL A 549 18.81 46.10 -5.41
CA VAL A 549 18.19 46.81 -4.28
C VAL A 549 19.21 47.11 -3.18
N TYR A 550 20.13 46.18 -2.89
CA TYR A 550 21.22 46.39 -1.93
C TYR A 550 22.23 47.46 -2.37
N GLY A 551 22.39 47.71 -3.68
CA GLY A 551 23.21 48.82 -4.19
C GLY A 551 22.71 50.22 -3.81
N ALA A 552 21.49 50.35 -3.27
CA ALA A 552 20.90 51.63 -2.86
C ALA A 552 20.97 51.91 -1.34
N ILE A 553 21.51 51.00 -0.53
CA ILE A 553 21.61 51.17 0.93
C ILE A 553 23.07 50.90 1.37
N PRO A 554 23.87 51.92 1.76
CA PRO A 554 25.24 51.70 2.17
C PRO A 554 25.34 51.06 3.57
N PRO A 555 26.45 50.35 3.87
CA PRO A 555 26.58 49.45 5.03
C PRO A 555 27.07 50.15 6.31
N SER A 556 26.52 51.31 6.66
CA SER A 556 26.83 51.99 7.93
C SER A 556 25.56 52.25 8.72
N HIS A 557 25.50 51.67 9.93
CA HIS A 557 24.55 51.88 11.03
C HIS A 557 23.20 52.57 10.65
N PRO A 558 22.05 51.87 10.71
CA PRO A 558 20.74 52.43 10.36
C PRO A 558 20.34 53.64 11.22
N VAL A 559 21.00 53.84 12.37
CA VAL A 559 20.69 54.92 13.32
C VAL A 559 21.38 56.25 12.96
N GLU A 560 22.53 56.24 12.27
CA GLU A 560 23.22 57.49 11.89
C GLU A 560 22.80 58.04 10.52
N PHE A 561 22.34 57.17 9.60
CA PHE A 561 21.81 57.62 8.30
C PHE A 561 20.52 58.47 8.44
N TYR A 562 19.79 58.28 9.54
CA TYR A 562 18.62 59.10 9.90
C TYR A 562 18.96 60.43 10.58
N LYS A 563 20.23 60.70 10.90
CA LYS A 563 20.71 61.98 11.46
C LYS A 563 21.41 62.88 10.43
N GLN A 564 22.03 62.32 9.38
CA GLN A 564 22.84 63.10 8.41
C GLN A 564 22.17 63.40 7.06
N SER A 565 20.92 63.00 6.83
CA SER A 565 20.17 63.32 5.60
C SER A 565 19.50 64.70 5.65
N SER A 566 20.23 65.72 6.10
CA SER A 566 19.77 67.12 6.07
C SER A 566 20.12 67.86 4.78
N ASN A 567 20.72 67.23 3.75
CA ASN A 567 21.17 67.99 2.58
C ASN A 567 21.35 67.27 1.22
N THR A 568 20.70 66.15 0.95
CA THR A 568 20.74 65.57 -0.42
C THR A 568 19.35 65.19 -0.93
N SER A 569 19.04 65.75 -2.09
CA SER A 569 17.79 65.64 -2.83
C SER A 569 17.53 64.21 -3.30
N PHE A 570 16.72 63.46 -2.56
CA PHE A 570 16.04 62.29 -3.10
C PHE A 570 14.88 62.76 -4.00
N SER A 571 14.74 62.12 -5.17
CA SER A 571 13.60 62.32 -6.07
C SER A 571 12.28 62.09 -5.30
N PRO A 572 11.39 63.10 -5.19
CA PRO A 572 10.13 63.00 -4.44
C PRO A 572 9.22 61.86 -4.90
N MET A 573 9.43 61.37 -6.13
CA MET A 573 8.58 60.39 -6.78
C MET A 573 8.76 58.98 -6.20
N TYR A 574 9.99 58.57 -5.87
CA TYR A 574 10.27 57.22 -5.35
C TYR A 574 9.84 57.04 -3.88
N PHE A 575 10.07 58.07 -3.05
CA PHE A 575 9.65 58.07 -1.65
C PHE A 575 8.11 58.15 -1.53
N SER A 576 7.46 58.95 -2.38
CA SER A 576 6.00 59.00 -2.51
C SER A 576 5.41 57.64 -2.93
N LEU A 577 6.03 56.94 -3.87
CA LEU A 577 5.57 55.63 -4.34
C LEU A 577 5.70 54.54 -3.26
N LEU A 578 6.78 54.58 -2.48
CA LEU A 578 7.02 53.61 -1.40
C LEU A 578 6.08 53.86 -0.22
N CYS A 579 5.93 55.12 0.22
CA CYS A 579 4.99 55.48 1.27
C CYS A 579 3.53 55.22 0.87
N SER A 580 3.16 55.43 -0.40
CA SER A 580 1.81 55.11 -0.88
C SER A 580 1.55 53.61 -0.95
N ARG A 581 2.52 52.78 -1.36
CA ARG A 581 2.40 51.31 -1.36
C ARG A 581 2.30 50.73 0.05
N VAL A 582 3.09 51.25 1.00
CA VAL A 582 3.02 50.84 2.42
C VAL A 582 1.72 51.32 3.06
N ALA A 583 1.26 52.54 2.77
CA ALA A 583 -0.03 53.04 3.25
C ALA A 583 -1.23 52.25 2.68
N ILE A 584 -1.15 51.80 1.42
CA ILE A 584 -2.16 50.93 0.81
C ILE A 584 -2.15 49.54 1.44
N LEU A 585 -0.98 48.97 1.72
CA LEU A 585 -0.84 47.69 2.45
C LEU A 585 -1.41 47.79 3.87
N ILE A 586 -1.13 48.89 4.59
CA ILE A 586 -1.70 49.17 5.92
C ILE A 586 -3.22 49.36 5.82
N PHE A 587 -3.72 50.01 4.78
CA PHE A 587 -5.16 50.19 4.56
C PHE A 587 -5.88 48.89 4.21
N VAL A 588 -5.29 48.04 3.36
CA VAL A 588 -5.83 46.70 3.03
C VAL A 588 -5.80 45.80 4.26
N TYR A 589 -4.72 45.84 5.04
CA TYR A 589 -4.62 45.12 6.31
C TYR A 589 -5.65 45.63 7.33
N ALA A 590 -5.81 46.94 7.47
CA ALA A 590 -6.83 47.54 8.34
C ALA A 590 -8.26 47.19 7.90
N CYS A 591 -8.57 47.18 6.60
CA CYS A 591 -9.88 46.76 6.07
C CYS A 591 -10.15 45.24 6.21
N CYS A 592 -9.11 44.41 6.23
CA CYS A 592 -9.24 42.97 6.48
C CYS A 592 -9.36 42.63 7.97
N VAL A 593 -8.69 43.40 8.85
CA VAL A 593 -8.67 43.17 10.31
C VAL A 593 -9.87 43.83 10.99
N THR A 594 -10.32 45.00 10.53
CA THR A 594 -11.55 45.62 11.00
C THR A 594 -12.71 45.13 10.15
N ARG A 595 -13.57 44.27 10.71
CA ARG A 595 -14.80 43.76 10.07
C ARG A 595 -15.77 44.91 9.72
N ILE A 596 -15.50 45.69 8.69
CA ILE A 596 -16.41 46.71 8.17
C ILE A 596 -17.41 45.99 7.26
N GLN A 597 -18.62 45.76 7.76
CA GLN A 597 -19.61 44.87 7.13
C GLN A 597 -20.37 45.47 5.93
N GLU A 598 -20.25 46.76 5.62
CA GLU A 598 -20.81 47.34 4.38
C GLU A 598 -19.86 48.39 3.79
N LEU A 599 -19.16 48.02 2.72
CA LEU A 599 -18.42 48.97 1.89
C LEU A 599 -19.42 49.62 0.91
N THR A 600 -19.34 50.92 0.70
CA THR A 600 -20.12 51.56 -0.37
C THR A 600 -19.63 51.09 -1.75
N LEU A 601 -20.48 51.12 -2.77
CA LEU A 601 -20.15 50.65 -4.14
C LEU A 601 -18.83 51.26 -4.67
N GLU A 602 -18.56 52.52 -4.34
CA GLU A 602 -17.31 53.22 -4.71
C GLU A 602 -16.08 52.71 -3.95
N GLN A 603 -16.23 52.32 -2.68
CA GLN A 603 -15.15 51.73 -1.88
C GLN A 603 -14.80 50.32 -2.38
N GLU A 604 -15.80 49.57 -2.84
CA GLU A 604 -15.58 48.24 -3.42
C GLU A 604 -14.96 48.33 -4.83
N LEU A 605 -15.35 49.34 -5.63
CA LEU A 605 -14.68 49.70 -6.88
C LEU A 605 -13.22 50.12 -6.65
N PHE A 606 -12.95 50.91 -5.61
CA PHE A 606 -11.58 51.29 -5.24
C PHE A 606 -10.76 50.09 -4.78
N ARG A 607 -11.33 49.20 -3.96
CA ARG A 607 -10.68 47.95 -3.57
C ARG A 607 -10.33 47.08 -4.79
N LYS A 608 -11.25 46.95 -5.75
CA LYS A 608 -11.01 46.21 -7.01
C LYS A 608 -9.92 46.87 -7.87
N GLN A 609 -9.92 48.21 -7.98
CA GLN A 609 -8.87 48.94 -8.70
C GLN A 609 -7.52 48.89 -7.98
N ALA A 610 -7.50 48.92 -6.65
CA ALA A 610 -6.29 48.75 -5.84
C ALA A 610 -5.69 47.36 -6.02
N TYR A 611 -6.53 46.32 -6.08
CA TYR A 611 -6.10 44.96 -6.38
C TYR A 611 -5.51 44.86 -7.80
N ARG A 612 -6.14 45.49 -8.79
CA ARG A 612 -5.61 45.56 -10.15
C ARG A 612 -4.28 46.32 -10.23
N TYR A 613 -4.12 47.40 -9.47
CA TYR A 613 -2.86 48.14 -9.40
C TYR A 613 -1.74 47.31 -8.76
N LEU A 614 -2.05 46.57 -7.68
CA LEU A 614 -1.12 45.66 -7.03
C LEU A 614 -0.70 44.50 -7.95
N ASN A 615 -1.59 44.07 -8.85
CA ASN A 615 -1.30 43.08 -9.88
C ASN A 615 -0.67 43.68 -11.16
N GLY A 616 -0.36 44.99 -11.18
CA GLY A 616 0.27 45.66 -12.31
C GLY A 616 -0.66 45.94 -13.51
N GLU A 617 -1.96 45.67 -13.39
CA GLU A 617 -2.96 45.83 -14.46
C GLU A 617 -3.42 47.29 -14.65
N THR A 618 -3.06 48.19 -13.73
CA THR A 618 -3.40 49.63 -13.81
C THR A 618 -2.25 50.51 -13.33
N ASN A 619 -2.26 51.78 -13.76
CA ASN A 619 -1.17 52.74 -13.56
C ASN A 619 -1.50 53.76 -12.45
N ALA A 620 -0.46 54.35 -11.86
CA ALA A 620 -0.56 55.22 -10.68
C ALA A 620 -1.50 56.43 -10.89
N CYS A 621 -1.59 56.98 -12.11
CA CYS A 621 -2.52 58.06 -12.44
C CYS A 621 -3.99 57.68 -12.24
N VAL A 622 -4.38 56.44 -12.59
CA VAL A 622 -5.75 55.96 -12.45
C VAL A 622 -6.11 55.83 -10.96
N MET A 623 -5.20 55.28 -10.15
CA MET A 623 -5.36 55.22 -8.70
C MET A 623 -5.44 56.60 -8.05
N ASN A 624 -4.66 57.56 -8.54
CA ASN A 624 -4.68 58.94 -8.02
C ASN A 624 -5.98 59.68 -8.40
N MET A 625 -6.58 59.35 -9.55
CA MET A 625 -7.85 59.93 -9.96
C MET A 625 -9.03 59.39 -9.13
N TRP A 626 -9.01 58.09 -8.82
CA TRP A 626 -10.00 57.47 -7.92
C TRP A 626 -9.84 57.93 -6.47
N SER A 627 -8.62 58.09 -5.98
CA SER A 627 -8.38 58.64 -4.63
C SER A 627 -8.93 60.07 -4.51
N GLN A 628 -8.75 60.90 -5.54
CA GLN A 628 -9.34 62.25 -5.59
C GLN A 628 -10.87 62.26 -5.69
N CYS A 629 -11.48 61.30 -6.37
CA CYS A 629 -12.95 61.16 -6.40
C CYS A 629 -13.53 60.86 -5.02
N ILE A 630 -12.91 59.92 -4.28
CA ILE A 630 -13.32 59.56 -2.90
C ILE A 630 -13.07 60.72 -1.92
N LEU A 631 -12.03 61.52 -2.15
CA LEU A 631 -11.74 62.73 -1.37
C LEU A 631 -12.79 63.83 -1.55
N ARG A 632 -13.39 63.97 -2.74
CA ARG A 632 -14.28 65.10 -3.09
C ARG A 632 -15.75 64.94 -2.69
N ARG A 633 -16.26 63.73 -2.41
CA ARG A 633 -17.73 63.50 -2.36
C ARG A 633 -18.35 62.90 -1.09
N GLY A 634 -17.62 62.71 0.01
CA GLY A 634 -18.21 62.13 1.23
C GLY A 634 -18.07 63.00 2.49
N PRO A 635 -19.17 63.50 3.09
CA PRO A 635 -19.21 64.00 4.45
C PRO A 635 -19.63 62.86 5.41
N ARG A 636 -18.86 62.68 6.49
CA ARG A 636 -18.98 61.68 7.58
C ARG A 636 -18.22 60.37 7.35
N ILE A 637 -16.95 60.36 7.76
CA ILE A 637 -16.14 59.14 7.90
C ILE A 637 -15.26 59.27 9.16
N SER A 638 -14.99 58.14 9.84
CA SER A 638 -14.32 58.02 11.14
C SER A 638 -12.96 58.75 11.27
N PRO A 639 -12.48 59.01 12.50
CA PRO A 639 -11.22 59.73 12.76
C PRO A 639 -10.01 59.13 12.04
N ALA A 640 -9.94 57.80 11.91
CA ALA A 640 -8.85 57.10 11.23
C ALA A 640 -8.78 57.44 9.72
N ILE A 641 -9.93 57.63 9.07
CA ILE A 641 -9.98 57.97 7.64
C ILE A 641 -9.73 59.47 7.42
N SER A 642 -10.09 60.32 8.39
CA SER A 642 -9.69 61.73 8.39
C SER A 642 -8.17 61.89 8.57
N PHE A 643 -7.56 61.05 9.41
CA PHE A 643 -6.10 60.98 9.58
C PHE A 643 -5.40 60.48 8.32
N LEU A 644 -5.94 59.47 7.63
CA LEU A 644 -5.46 59.01 6.33
C LEU A 644 -5.63 60.07 5.23
N ARG A 645 -6.73 60.84 5.22
CA ARG A 645 -6.89 62.00 4.31
C ARG A 645 -5.80 63.05 4.52
N PHE A 646 -5.47 63.34 5.78
CA PHE A 646 -4.41 64.29 6.13
C PHE A 646 -3.03 63.78 5.69
N ILE A 647 -2.71 62.51 5.96
CA ILE A 647 -1.45 61.89 5.54
C ILE A 647 -1.31 61.88 4.02
N MET A 648 -2.37 61.53 3.28
CA MET A 648 -2.33 61.51 1.81
C MET A 648 -2.23 62.92 1.21
N TYR A 649 -2.90 63.92 1.79
CA TYR A 649 -2.79 65.31 1.35
C TYR A 649 -1.40 65.91 1.65
N ALA A 650 -0.90 65.70 2.88
CA ALA A 650 0.42 66.17 3.30
C ALA A 650 1.57 65.48 2.54
N ALA A 651 1.43 64.18 2.23
CA ALA A 651 2.40 63.47 1.39
C ALA A 651 2.46 64.03 -0.04
N SER A 652 1.37 64.63 -0.53
CA SER A 652 1.30 65.20 -1.88
C SER A 652 1.86 66.63 -1.98
N GLN A 653 1.82 67.41 -0.89
CA GLN A 653 2.18 68.83 -0.90
C GLN A 653 3.48 69.14 -0.14
N LYS A 654 3.76 68.45 0.97
CA LYS A 654 4.88 68.74 1.88
C LYS A 654 5.41 67.45 2.56
N PRO A 655 6.09 66.57 1.82
CA PRO A 655 6.51 65.25 2.30
C PRO A 655 7.53 65.31 3.46
N THR A 656 8.36 66.34 3.51
CA THR A 656 9.38 66.54 4.56
C THR A 656 8.80 66.94 5.91
N GLU A 657 7.75 67.77 5.95
CA GLU A 657 7.05 68.14 7.20
C GLU A 657 6.27 66.95 7.77
N LEU A 658 5.68 66.12 6.90
CA LEU A 658 4.97 64.90 7.30
C LEU A 658 5.91 63.86 7.93
N ALA A 659 7.12 63.72 7.41
CA ALA A 659 8.13 62.82 7.98
C ALA A 659 8.56 63.23 9.40
N VAL A 660 8.63 64.53 9.69
CA VAL A 660 8.93 65.08 11.02
C VAL A 660 7.76 64.85 11.99
N PHE A 661 6.53 65.03 11.52
CA PHE A 661 5.31 64.79 12.31
C PHE A 661 5.10 63.30 12.64
N LEU A 662 5.32 62.40 11.68
CA LEU A 662 5.25 60.95 11.92
C LEU A 662 6.37 60.47 12.85
N LYS A 663 7.56 61.08 12.79
CA LYS A 663 8.64 60.85 13.76
C LYS A 663 8.23 61.22 15.19
N SER A 664 7.45 62.28 15.40
CA SER A 664 7.02 62.68 16.75
C SER A 664 5.93 61.77 17.32
N ILE A 665 5.05 61.23 16.47
CA ILE A 665 3.99 60.29 16.86
C ILE A 665 4.57 58.91 17.19
N LEU A 666 5.57 58.43 16.44
CA LEU A 666 6.25 57.15 16.72
C LEU A 666 7.12 57.22 17.99
N PHE A 667 7.64 58.40 18.36
CA PHE A 667 8.43 58.58 19.59
C PHE A 667 7.59 58.84 20.85
N ASN A 668 6.41 59.47 20.73
CA ASN A 668 5.49 59.69 21.84
C ASN A 668 4.26 58.80 21.67
N GLY A 669 4.37 57.54 22.12
CA GLY A 669 3.36 56.48 22.01
C GLY A 669 2.08 56.71 22.83
N SER A 670 1.38 57.82 22.63
CA SER A 670 0.23 58.22 23.45
C SER A 670 -1.05 58.48 22.65
N LEU A 671 -1.20 57.92 21.45
CA LEU A 671 -2.41 58.13 20.65
C LEU A 671 -2.79 56.94 19.76
N ILE A 672 -2.87 55.74 20.35
CA ILE A 672 -3.64 54.62 19.76
C ILE A 672 -4.39 53.90 20.91
N ILE A 673 -5.45 54.54 21.41
CA ILE A 673 -6.66 53.88 21.91
C ILE A 673 -7.76 54.17 20.90
#